data_AF-A0A957SUQ5-F1
#
_entry.id   AF-A0A957SUQ5-F1
#
_cell.length_a   1.000
_cell.length_b   1.000
_cell.length_c   1.000
_cell.angle_alpha   90.00
_cell.angle_beta   90.00
_cell.angle_gamma   90.00
#
_symmetry.space_group_name_H-M   'P 1'
#
loop_
_entity.id
_entity.type
_entity.pdbx_description
1 polymer ?
#
loop_
_entity_poly.entity_id
_entity_poly.type
_entity_poly.pdbx_seq_one_letter_code
_entity_poly.pdbx_strand_id
1 'polypeptide(L)'
;CRDSGWLLVQILRHLGLAARFASGYLVQLTADVAALDGPSGPTADFTDLHAWAEVYIPGAGWIGLDPTSGLFAGEGHIPLACTPDPVSAAPVTGGYLGEAVETEFVFENSVTRLHEDPRVTKPYTAEQWAAIDALGDQVDRDLVQHDVRLTMGGEPTFVSIDDMEGAEWNSAADGPHKRHLANNLVRRLHDAFGSGGILHYGQGKWYPGEELPRWKLAAYWRTDGIPMWRDQAMLADISKNYAVTIAQAERFGNRLAERLALRSNYLQPAFEDAFYYVLEEGRIPTNLDPLKANLKDPLERRRLAELLQRGLDTPKGYVLPLRWNYARQSWDSAPWQFRRNHLYLIPGDSPLGLRLPLGELPWVAEEEQEPFFERSQFEELPPLPDYHEVVQTRIAAGTTVAAARRPQPATRTSQLKEVPRTAICIEPRNGLLFLFLPPLSYLEHYLDLLAAIELTAEEMQLPVVLEGYDPPSDYRLQKILVTPDPGVIEVNVHPVQSWRDFVNNTETLYDAARLSRLGTEKFMQDGRHTGTGGGNHVTLGGSTPMNSPFLRRPDLLRSLVTYWQHHPGLSYLFSGMFIGPTSQAPRVDEGRDDHLYELEIAFQQIPAPDRQVPPWLVDRILRNLLVDITGNTHRAEFCIDKLFS
;
A
#
# COMPACT_ATOMS: atom_id res chain seq x y z
N CYS A 1 33.27 17.71 27.30
CA CYS A 1 33.23 16.33 27.84
C CYS A 1 33.69 16.24 29.30
N ARG A 2 34.93 16.62 29.64
CA ARG A 2 35.50 16.53 31.00
C ARG A 2 34.59 17.08 32.10
N ASP A 3 34.16 18.34 31.98
CA ASP A 3 33.41 19.00 33.06
C ASP A 3 32.03 18.38 33.25
N SER A 4 31.34 18.05 32.15
CA SER A 4 30.05 17.33 32.18
C SER A 4 30.18 15.94 32.79
N GLY A 5 31.20 15.18 32.39
CA GLY A 5 31.49 13.85 32.95
C GLY A 5 31.79 13.94 34.45
N TRP A 6 32.58 14.91 34.87
CA TRP A 6 32.89 15.11 36.28
C TRP A 6 31.69 15.57 37.11
N LEU A 7 30.86 16.45 36.58
CA LEU A 7 29.61 16.86 37.20
C LEU A 7 28.70 15.64 37.45
N LEU A 8 28.56 14.77 36.45
CA LEU A 8 27.76 13.55 36.59
C LEU A 8 28.32 12.60 37.66
N VAL A 9 29.65 12.40 37.71
CA VAL A 9 30.30 11.64 38.78
C VAL A 9 29.95 12.20 40.16
N GLN A 10 30.00 13.53 40.33
CA GLN A 10 29.69 14.18 41.61
C GLN A 10 28.21 14.04 42.00
N ILE A 11 27.30 14.17 41.03
CA ILE A 11 25.86 13.95 41.26
C ILE A 11 25.61 12.52 41.74
N LEU A 12 26.15 11.52 41.03
CA LEU A 12 25.99 10.11 41.38
C LEU A 12 26.54 9.80 42.78
N ARG A 13 27.71 10.34 43.12
CA ARG A 13 28.28 10.21 44.47
C ARG A 13 27.40 10.83 45.56
N HIS A 14 26.79 11.99 45.30
CA HIS A 14 25.85 12.60 46.23
C HIS A 14 24.57 11.77 46.43
N LEU A 15 24.17 11.01 45.41
CA LEU A 15 23.07 10.05 45.50
C LEU A 15 23.47 8.73 46.16
N GLY A 16 24.70 8.61 46.67
CA GLY A 16 25.21 7.41 47.34
C GLY A 16 25.69 6.31 46.38
N LEU A 17 25.84 6.61 45.09
CA LEU A 17 26.35 5.66 44.10
C LEU A 17 27.86 5.80 43.95
N ALA A 18 28.56 4.67 43.91
CA ALA A 18 29.99 4.67 43.61
C ALA A 18 30.19 5.05 42.12
N ALA A 19 30.85 6.18 41.87
CA ALA A 19 31.13 6.66 40.52
C ALA A 19 32.61 7.06 40.35
N ARG A 20 33.15 6.92 39.15
CA ARG A 20 34.54 7.28 38.77
C ARG A 20 34.57 8.02 37.43
N PHE A 21 35.62 8.81 37.24
CA PHE A 21 35.89 9.54 36.00
C PHE A 21 36.68 8.65 35.04
N ALA A 22 36.23 8.53 33.79
CA ALA A 22 36.93 7.80 32.75
C ALA A 22 37.37 8.77 31.64
N SER A 23 38.59 8.60 31.14
CA SER A 23 39.13 9.35 30.00
C SER A 23 39.82 8.39 29.04
N GLY A 24 39.68 8.64 27.75
CA GLY A 24 40.22 7.79 26.71
C GLY A 24 39.86 8.32 25.33
N TYR A 25 39.64 7.42 24.38
CA TYR A 25 39.24 7.78 23.02
C TYR A 25 37.75 7.53 22.83
N LEU A 26 37.13 8.37 22.02
CA LEU A 26 35.80 8.15 21.47
C LEU A 26 35.90 8.02 19.96
N VAL A 27 35.67 6.81 19.46
CA VAL A 27 35.49 6.53 18.04
C VAL A 27 34.01 6.65 17.73
N GLN A 28 33.64 7.55 16.82
CA GLN A 28 32.29 7.62 16.27
C GLN A 28 32.34 7.39 14.78
N LEU A 29 31.63 6.36 14.35
CA LEU A 29 31.47 6.04 12.94
C LEU A 29 30.26 6.81 12.39
N THR A 30 30.40 7.24 11.14
CA THR A 30 29.29 7.81 10.38
C THR A 30 28.25 6.72 10.14
N ALA A 31 26.99 7.01 10.48
CA ALA A 31 25.88 6.14 10.18
C ALA A 31 25.67 6.05 8.66
N ASP A 32 25.27 4.89 8.16
CA ASP A 32 25.01 4.70 6.72
C ASP A 32 23.84 5.55 6.25
N VAL A 33 22.85 5.73 7.12
CA VAL A 33 21.63 6.47 6.83
C VAL A 33 21.40 7.48 7.94
N ALA A 34 21.21 8.74 7.54
CA ALA A 34 20.89 9.82 8.46
C ALA A 34 19.57 9.56 9.20
N ALA A 35 19.52 9.88 10.49
CA ALA A 35 18.33 9.72 11.31
C ALA A 35 17.19 10.62 10.78
N LEU A 36 15.96 10.11 10.79
CA LEU A 36 14.77 10.89 10.44
C LEU A 36 14.49 11.97 11.49
N ASP A 37 14.65 11.61 12.77
CA ASP A 37 14.49 12.49 13.91
C ASP A 37 15.75 12.48 14.78
N GLY A 38 16.08 13.63 15.34
CA GLY A 38 17.26 13.77 16.20
C GLY A 38 18.59 13.90 15.44
N PRO A 39 19.72 13.91 16.16
CA PRO A 39 21.03 14.09 15.56
C PRO A 39 21.48 12.81 14.84
N SER A 40 21.95 12.95 13.59
CA SER A 40 22.44 11.82 12.76
C SER A 40 23.86 11.35 13.12
N GLY A 41 24.46 11.87 14.19
CA GLY A 41 25.86 11.64 14.51
C GLY A 41 26.83 12.42 13.60
N PRO A 42 28.09 12.00 13.50
CA PRO A 42 29.09 12.70 12.70
C PRO A 42 28.92 12.47 11.19
N THR A 43 29.43 13.40 10.38
CA THR A 43 29.41 13.32 8.91
C THR A 43 30.57 12.52 8.32
N ALA A 44 31.59 12.25 9.12
CA ALA A 44 32.76 11.45 8.77
C ALA A 44 33.20 10.63 9.99
N ASP A 45 33.83 9.48 9.74
CA ASP A 45 34.41 8.70 10.82
C ASP A 45 35.47 9.54 11.51
N PHE A 46 35.37 9.64 12.83
CA PHE A 46 36.33 10.40 13.58
C PHE A 46 36.63 9.75 14.92
N THR A 47 37.78 10.14 15.46
CA THR A 47 38.24 9.72 16.78
C THR A 47 38.83 10.94 17.49
N ASP A 48 38.43 11.14 18.74
CA ASP A 48 38.94 12.23 19.57
C ASP A 48 39.15 11.76 21.01
N LEU A 49 39.92 12.54 21.76
CA LEU A 49 40.04 12.37 23.20
C LEU A 49 38.72 12.75 23.86
N HIS A 50 38.22 11.85 24.71
CA HIS A 50 36.94 12.01 25.36
C HIS A 50 36.97 11.62 26.83
N ALA A 51 35.97 12.10 27.57
CA ALA A 51 35.81 11.80 28.97
C ALA A 51 34.34 11.63 29.33
N TRP A 52 34.06 10.62 30.17
CA TRP A 52 32.72 10.22 30.60
C TRP A 52 32.71 9.80 32.08
N ALA A 53 31.51 9.58 32.62
CA ALA A 53 31.32 9.08 33.98
C ALA A 53 31.11 7.57 33.96
N GLU A 54 31.61 6.84 34.94
CA GLU A 54 31.22 5.44 35.16
C GLU A 54 30.61 5.26 36.54
N VAL A 55 29.51 4.53 36.63
CA VAL A 55 28.81 4.21 37.89
C VAL A 55 28.84 2.72 38.15
N TYR A 56 29.11 2.31 39.39
CA TYR A 56 29.10 0.91 39.77
C TYR A 56 27.68 0.50 40.17
N ILE A 57 27.10 -0.42 39.40
CA ILE A 57 25.79 -1.02 39.66
C ILE A 57 25.99 -2.46 40.12
N PRO A 58 25.50 -2.85 41.31
CA PRO A 58 25.61 -4.23 41.79
C PRO A 58 25.08 -5.25 40.77
N GLY A 59 25.88 -6.27 40.48
CA GLY A 59 25.57 -7.30 39.47
C GLY A 59 26.00 -6.94 38.04
N ALA A 60 25.85 -5.68 37.62
CA ALA A 60 26.21 -5.23 36.28
C ALA A 60 27.64 -4.69 36.16
N GLY A 61 28.28 -4.31 37.28
CA GLY A 61 29.64 -3.76 37.29
C GLY A 61 29.68 -2.26 37.00
N TRP A 62 30.77 -1.78 36.39
CA TRP A 62 30.92 -0.37 36.00
C TRP A 62 30.19 -0.10 34.69
N ILE A 63 29.22 0.81 34.73
CA ILE A 63 28.44 1.25 33.58
C ILE A 63 28.86 2.66 33.20
N GLY A 64 29.30 2.86 31.96
CA GLY A 64 29.68 4.18 31.45
C GLY A 64 28.49 5.00 30.96
N LEU A 65 28.50 6.28 31.30
CA LEU A 65 27.50 7.29 30.99
C LEU A 65 28.22 8.51 30.41
N ASP A 66 27.90 8.86 29.17
CA ASP A 66 28.43 10.02 28.48
C ASP A 66 27.41 11.17 28.46
N PRO A 67 27.50 12.12 29.42
CA PRO A 67 26.58 13.25 29.49
C PRO A 67 26.81 14.28 28.39
N THR A 68 27.89 14.16 27.60
CA THR A 68 28.14 15.06 26.46
C THR A 68 27.25 14.69 25.29
N SER A 69 27.16 13.38 25.02
CA SER A 69 26.40 12.82 23.89
C SER A 69 24.98 12.41 24.29
N GLY A 70 24.70 12.28 25.59
CA GLY A 70 23.44 11.76 26.10
C GLY A 70 23.29 10.25 25.91
N LEU A 71 24.41 9.52 25.83
CA LEU A 71 24.46 8.09 25.51
C LEU A 71 25.12 7.29 26.64
N PHE A 72 24.85 5.98 26.67
CA PHE A 72 25.71 5.05 27.39
C PHE A 72 27.06 4.91 26.68
N ALA A 73 28.12 4.65 27.44
CA ALA A 73 29.40 4.30 26.84
C ALA A 73 29.28 2.95 26.12
N GLY A 74 29.67 2.91 24.85
CA GLY A 74 29.61 1.73 24.00
C GLY A 74 30.99 1.32 23.49
N GLU A 75 31.01 0.52 22.41
CA GLU A 75 32.26 0.00 21.81
C GLU A 75 33.22 1.08 21.32
N GLY A 76 32.69 2.26 20.96
CA GLY A 76 33.48 3.42 20.56
C GLY A 76 34.20 4.11 21.72
N HIS A 77 33.82 3.87 22.98
CA HIS A 77 34.45 4.44 24.16
C HIS A 77 35.59 3.55 24.63
N ILE A 78 36.82 3.89 24.25
CA ILE A 78 38.02 3.12 24.58
C ILE A 78 38.68 3.75 25.81
N PRO A 79 38.50 3.20 27.02
CA PRO A 79 39.06 3.79 28.24
C PRO A 79 40.58 3.68 28.25
N LEU A 80 41.25 4.80 28.50
CA LEU A 80 42.70 4.86 28.72
C LEU A 80 43.03 4.95 30.20
N ALA A 81 42.25 5.73 30.96
CA ALA A 81 42.40 5.90 32.40
C ALA A 81 41.04 6.04 33.09
N CYS A 82 40.83 5.29 34.18
CA CYS A 82 39.68 5.43 35.06
C CYS A 82 40.15 5.79 36.48
N THR A 83 39.70 6.92 37.01
CA THR A 83 40.23 7.50 38.25
C THR A 83 39.11 8.09 39.12
N PRO A 84 39.31 8.21 40.44
CA PRO A 84 38.32 8.86 41.30
C PRO A 84 38.30 10.40 41.16
N ASP A 85 39.33 11.00 40.56
CA ASP A 85 39.51 12.45 40.39
C ASP A 85 40.11 12.75 39.00
N PRO A 86 39.54 13.68 38.22
CA PRO A 86 39.97 13.95 36.84
C PRO A 86 41.41 14.43 36.72
N VAL A 87 42.03 15.00 37.77
CA VAL A 87 43.43 15.44 37.74
C VAL A 87 44.37 14.24 37.54
N SER A 88 44.02 13.08 38.09
CA SER A 88 44.81 11.85 37.94
C SER A 88 44.76 11.25 36.53
N ALA A 89 43.87 11.75 35.66
CA ALA A 89 43.75 11.34 34.26
C ALA A 89 44.33 12.38 33.28
N ALA A 90 45.02 13.41 33.77
CA ALA A 90 45.59 14.44 32.92
C ALA A 90 46.73 13.87 32.04
N PRO A 91 46.69 14.08 30.71
CA PRO A 91 47.70 13.55 29.79
C PRO A 91 49.07 14.21 29.96
N VAL A 92 49.09 15.45 30.46
CA VAL A 92 50.29 16.23 30.76
C VAL A 92 50.15 16.82 32.16
N THR A 93 51.19 16.68 32.98
CA THR A 93 51.25 17.27 34.32
C THR A 93 52.55 18.05 34.48
N GLY A 94 52.50 19.22 35.10
CA GLY A 94 53.66 20.08 35.30
C GLY A 94 53.28 21.55 35.48
N GLY A 95 54.27 22.39 35.76
CA GLY A 95 54.14 23.84 35.81
C GLY A 95 55.41 24.48 35.23
N TYR A 96 55.24 25.57 34.48
CA TYR A 96 56.35 26.31 33.91
C TYR A 96 56.61 27.59 34.73
N LEU A 97 57.86 27.79 35.18
CA LEU A 97 58.33 28.98 35.88
C LEU A 97 59.46 29.62 35.06
N GLY A 98 59.11 30.61 34.23
CA GLY A 98 60.01 31.33 33.32
C GLY A 98 59.28 32.34 32.43
N GLU A 99 59.98 32.99 31.50
CA GLU A 99 59.38 33.87 30.47
C GLU A 99 58.60 33.04 29.43
N ALA A 100 57.50 33.57 28.88
CA ALA A 100 56.63 32.83 27.98
C ALA A 100 57.42 32.22 26.79
N VAL A 101 57.40 30.90 26.68
CA VAL A 101 57.98 30.16 25.54
C VAL A 101 56.83 29.75 24.63
N GLU A 102 56.86 30.18 23.36
CA GLU A 102 55.95 29.66 22.35
C GLU A 102 56.36 28.22 22.00
N THR A 103 55.58 27.27 22.48
CA THR A 103 55.69 25.85 22.11
C THR A 103 54.38 25.41 21.48
N GLU A 104 54.44 24.85 20.28
CA GLU A 104 53.28 24.27 19.60
C GLU A 104 53.27 22.75 19.85
N PHE A 105 52.16 22.25 20.38
CA PHE A 105 51.92 20.82 20.52
C PHE A 105 51.04 20.33 19.38
N VAL A 106 51.44 19.25 18.72
CA VAL A 106 50.67 18.61 17.65
C VAL A 106 50.31 17.20 18.08
N PHE A 107 49.06 16.81 17.84
CA PHE A 107 48.59 15.44 17.97
C PHE A 107 47.79 15.06 16.72
N GLU A 108 47.80 13.78 16.38
CA GLU A 108 47.08 13.22 15.23
C GLU A 108 46.37 11.94 15.67
N ASN A 109 45.07 11.88 15.43
CA ASN A 109 44.26 10.67 15.59
C ASN A 109 43.61 10.36 14.24
N SER A 110 43.78 9.13 13.76
CA SER A 110 43.16 8.65 12.53
C SER A 110 42.40 7.34 12.79
N VAL A 111 41.22 7.20 12.20
CA VAL A 111 40.44 5.96 12.19
C VAL A 111 40.29 5.47 10.75
N THR A 112 40.37 4.16 10.54
CA THR A 112 40.22 3.56 9.20
C THR A 112 39.50 2.23 9.32
N ARG A 113 38.47 2.03 8.48
CA ARG A 113 37.77 0.74 8.36
C ARG A 113 38.65 -0.21 7.54
N LEU A 114 39.07 -1.34 8.12
CA LEU A 114 39.94 -2.33 7.45
C LEU A 114 39.17 -3.31 6.58
N HIS A 115 38.00 -3.73 7.05
CA HIS A 115 37.11 -4.64 6.36
C HIS A 115 35.69 -4.23 6.73
N GLU A 116 34.84 -4.08 5.73
CA GLU A 116 33.44 -3.72 5.90
C GLU A 116 32.63 -4.75 5.12
N ASP A 117 31.97 -5.63 5.85
CA ASP A 117 31.02 -6.56 5.26
C ASP A 117 29.86 -5.76 4.65
N PRO A 118 29.30 -6.20 3.51
CA PRO A 118 28.06 -5.64 2.97
C PRO A 118 26.97 -5.61 4.04
N ARG A 119 26.41 -4.43 4.27
CA ARG A 119 25.30 -4.21 5.22
C ARG A 119 24.01 -4.01 4.44
N VAL A 120 22.88 -4.35 5.05
CA VAL A 120 21.56 -4.13 4.42
C VAL A 120 21.36 -2.67 4.02
N THR A 121 21.85 -1.74 4.85
CA THR A 121 21.83 -0.29 4.64
C THR A 121 22.86 0.22 3.63
N LYS A 122 23.92 -0.55 3.36
CA LYS A 122 25.00 -0.19 2.43
C LYS A 122 25.62 -1.45 1.80
N PRO A 123 24.89 -2.13 0.88
CA PRO A 123 25.30 -3.43 0.37
C PRO A 123 26.38 -3.36 -0.71
N TYR A 124 26.49 -2.22 -1.40
CA TYR A 124 27.42 -2.02 -2.51
C TYR A 124 28.22 -0.71 -2.33
N THR A 125 29.46 -0.73 -2.81
CA THR A 125 30.30 0.46 -2.98
C THR A 125 29.79 1.35 -4.11
N ALA A 126 30.23 2.60 -4.16
CA ALA A 126 29.85 3.53 -5.22
C ALA A 126 30.28 3.02 -6.60
N GLU A 127 31.45 2.40 -6.69
CA GLU A 127 31.98 1.80 -7.91
C GLU A 127 31.15 0.60 -8.37
N GLN A 128 30.72 -0.25 -7.43
CA GLN A 128 29.82 -1.37 -7.73
C GLN A 128 28.45 -0.89 -8.21
N TRP A 129 27.88 0.13 -7.56
CA TRP A 129 26.63 0.76 -8.01
C TRP A 129 26.76 1.31 -9.43
N ALA A 130 27.82 2.05 -9.72
CA ALA A 130 28.07 2.57 -11.07
C ALA A 130 28.22 1.45 -12.11
N ALA A 131 28.83 0.32 -11.75
CA ALA A 131 28.95 -0.84 -12.63
C ALA A 131 27.60 -1.54 -12.88
N ILE A 132 26.77 -1.70 -11.85
CA ILE A 132 25.40 -2.23 -11.97
C ILE A 132 24.58 -1.35 -12.91
N ASP A 133 24.66 -0.03 -12.72
CA ASP A 133 23.96 0.95 -13.54
C ASP A 133 24.40 0.91 -15.01
N ALA A 134 25.71 0.83 -15.26
CA ALA A 134 26.24 0.71 -16.61
C ALA A 134 25.80 -0.60 -17.30
N LEU A 135 25.69 -1.69 -16.54
CA LEU A 135 25.18 -2.97 -17.04
C LEU A 135 23.68 -2.88 -17.35
N GLY A 136 22.89 -2.27 -16.47
CA GLY A 136 21.45 -2.04 -16.69
C GLY A 136 21.19 -1.27 -17.98
N ASP A 137 21.92 -0.16 -18.20
CA ASP A 137 21.83 0.62 -19.44
C ASP A 137 22.23 -0.19 -20.69
N GLN A 138 23.18 -1.13 -20.55
CA GLN A 138 23.56 -2.02 -21.64
C GLN A 138 22.47 -3.05 -21.95
N VAL A 139 21.91 -3.68 -20.92
CA VAL A 139 20.81 -4.64 -21.08
C VAL A 139 19.60 -3.99 -21.73
N ASP A 140 19.24 -2.77 -21.34
CA ASP A 140 18.14 -2.02 -21.99
C ASP A 140 18.39 -1.81 -23.48
N ARG A 141 19.61 -1.42 -23.87
CA ARG A 141 19.97 -1.28 -25.30
C ARG A 141 19.78 -2.59 -26.05
N ASP A 142 20.19 -3.71 -25.45
CA ASP A 142 20.06 -5.04 -26.05
C ASP A 142 18.58 -5.46 -26.15
N LEU A 143 17.77 -5.21 -25.12
CA LEU A 143 16.32 -5.49 -25.11
C LEU A 143 15.58 -4.70 -26.20
N VAL A 144 15.95 -3.44 -26.41
CA VAL A 144 15.41 -2.60 -27.48
C VAL A 144 15.87 -3.10 -28.86
N GLN A 145 17.17 -3.39 -29.02
CA GLN A 145 17.74 -3.90 -30.26
C GLN A 145 17.08 -5.22 -30.72
N HIS A 146 16.65 -6.05 -29.76
CA HIS A 146 16.02 -7.35 -30.03
C HIS A 146 14.48 -7.34 -29.93
N ASP A 147 13.83 -6.17 -29.85
CA ASP A 147 12.36 -6.01 -29.79
C ASP A 147 11.66 -6.85 -28.70
N VAL A 148 12.28 -6.95 -27.52
CA VAL A 148 11.74 -7.75 -26.41
C VAL A 148 10.51 -7.08 -25.79
N ARG A 149 10.47 -5.73 -25.73
CA ARG A 149 9.37 -4.93 -25.15
C ARG A 149 9.04 -5.29 -23.69
N LEU A 150 10.09 -5.64 -22.94
CA LEU A 150 9.99 -6.01 -21.53
C LEU A 150 9.61 -4.79 -20.68
N THR A 151 8.68 -4.98 -19.75
CA THR A 151 8.46 -4.07 -18.62
C THR A 151 8.87 -4.75 -17.32
N MET A 152 9.30 -3.93 -16.36
CA MET A 152 9.77 -4.37 -15.05
C MET A 152 9.04 -3.61 -13.95
N GLY A 153 8.60 -4.31 -12.91
CA GLY A 153 8.00 -3.76 -11.70
C GLY A 153 8.44 -4.53 -10.47
N GLY A 154 7.85 -4.24 -9.32
CA GLY A 154 8.18 -4.94 -8.08
C GLY A 154 7.11 -4.88 -7.02
N GLU A 155 7.23 -5.77 -6.05
CA GLU A 155 6.36 -5.90 -4.88
C GLU A 155 7.16 -5.76 -3.56
N PRO A 156 7.89 -4.64 -3.35
CA PRO A 156 8.62 -4.44 -2.12
C PRO A 156 7.70 -4.40 -0.90
N THR A 157 8.23 -4.90 0.20
CA THR A 157 7.51 -5.01 1.46
C THR A 157 8.20 -4.24 2.57
N PHE A 158 7.39 -3.64 3.44
CA PHE A 158 7.84 -2.73 4.47
C PHE A 158 7.23 -3.07 5.83
N VAL A 159 7.97 -2.77 6.89
CA VAL A 159 7.53 -2.86 8.29
C VAL A 159 7.71 -1.50 8.98
N SER A 160 7.06 -1.28 10.12
CA SER A 160 7.27 -0.07 10.91
C SER A 160 8.71 0.01 11.42
N ILE A 161 9.32 1.20 11.35
CA ILE A 161 10.63 1.45 11.98
C ILE A 161 10.51 1.71 13.49
N ASP A 162 9.32 2.07 13.97
CA ASP A 162 9.07 2.44 15.37
C ASP A 162 8.71 1.24 16.23
N ASP A 163 8.04 0.26 15.64
CA ASP A 163 7.57 -0.95 16.30
C ASP A 163 7.78 -2.13 15.36
N MET A 164 8.90 -2.84 15.52
CA MET A 164 9.21 -4.04 14.75
C MET A 164 8.69 -5.32 15.44
N GLU A 165 8.24 -5.23 16.69
CA GLU A 165 7.85 -6.39 17.52
C GLU A 165 6.33 -6.61 17.55
N GLY A 166 5.55 -5.58 17.21
CA GLY A 166 4.10 -5.63 17.15
C GLY A 166 3.57 -6.80 16.32
N ALA A 167 2.42 -7.34 16.73
CA ALA A 167 1.80 -8.48 16.05
C ALA A 167 1.51 -8.18 14.58
N GLU A 168 1.12 -6.94 14.25
CA GLU A 168 0.87 -6.49 12.87
C GLU A 168 2.13 -6.53 11.97
N TRP A 169 3.33 -6.60 12.54
CA TRP A 169 4.62 -6.64 11.83
C TRP A 169 5.30 -8.01 11.87
N ASN A 170 4.68 -8.99 12.56
CA ASN A 170 5.23 -10.34 12.72
C ASN A 170 4.29 -11.45 12.25
N SER A 171 2.97 -11.30 12.44
CA SER A 171 2.01 -12.37 12.16
C SER A 171 0.64 -11.91 11.68
N ALA A 172 0.12 -10.81 12.20
CA ALA A 172 -1.19 -10.30 11.84
C ALA A 172 -1.17 -9.56 10.49
N ALA A 173 -2.22 -9.76 9.70
CA ALA A 173 -2.39 -9.06 8.43
C ALA A 173 -2.71 -7.57 8.64
N ASP A 174 -3.54 -7.25 9.62
CA ASP A 174 -3.94 -5.87 9.93
C ASP A 174 -3.56 -5.48 11.37
N GLY A 175 -3.67 -4.20 11.67
CA GLY A 175 -3.42 -3.67 13.00
C GLY A 175 -3.70 -2.17 13.12
N PRO A 176 -3.58 -1.62 14.34
CA PRO A 176 -3.99 -0.24 14.62
C PRO A 176 -3.15 0.80 13.88
N HIS A 177 -1.88 0.52 13.57
CA HIS A 177 -0.98 1.49 12.94
C HIS A 177 -0.77 1.22 11.45
N LYS A 178 -0.85 -0.04 11.02
CA LYS A 178 -0.54 -0.44 9.64
C LYS A 178 -1.31 0.38 8.60
N ARG A 179 -2.63 0.54 8.79
CA ARG A 179 -3.46 1.34 7.86
C ARG A 179 -3.10 2.83 7.86
N HIS A 180 -2.69 3.39 8.99
CA HIS A 180 -2.27 4.79 9.09
C HIS A 180 -0.95 5.03 8.34
N LEU A 181 0.05 4.17 8.57
CA LEU A 181 1.34 4.25 7.88
C LEU A 181 1.19 4.02 6.37
N ALA A 182 0.36 3.05 5.97
CA ALA A 182 0.03 2.80 4.58
C ALA A 182 -0.66 3.99 3.90
N ASN A 183 -1.56 4.69 4.62
CA ASN A 183 -2.20 5.90 4.12
C ASN A 183 -1.21 7.07 3.94
N ASN A 184 -0.23 7.22 4.84
CA ASN A 184 0.84 8.20 4.65
C ASN A 184 1.68 7.86 3.41
N LEU A 185 2.07 6.59 3.28
CA LEU A 185 2.85 6.11 2.15
C LEU A 185 2.14 6.30 0.81
N VAL A 186 0.90 5.83 0.65
CA VAL A 186 0.18 5.93 -0.63
C VAL A 186 -0.01 7.38 -1.08
N ARG A 187 -0.16 8.32 -0.13
CA ARG A 187 -0.27 9.76 -0.45
C ARG A 187 1.03 10.34 -0.94
N ARG A 188 2.16 10.00 -0.30
CA ARG A 188 3.49 10.40 -0.79
C ARG A 188 3.80 9.82 -2.16
N LEU A 189 3.42 8.56 -2.40
CA LEU A 189 3.60 7.90 -3.70
C LEU A 189 2.70 8.53 -4.77
N HIS A 190 1.46 8.87 -4.42
CA HIS A 190 0.58 9.64 -5.29
C HIS A 190 1.20 10.99 -5.67
N ASP A 191 1.74 11.73 -4.71
CA ASP A 191 2.35 13.03 -4.96
C ASP A 191 3.63 12.93 -5.82
N ALA A 192 4.39 11.82 -5.67
CA ALA A 192 5.62 11.58 -6.41
C ALA A 192 5.40 11.10 -7.85
N PHE A 193 4.45 10.18 -8.08
CA PHE A 193 4.29 9.50 -9.38
C PHE A 193 3.04 9.92 -10.15
N GLY A 194 1.98 10.32 -9.46
CA GLY A 194 0.66 10.49 -10.03
C GLY A 194 0.04 11.83 -9.65
N SER A 195 0.80 12.92 -9.63
CA SER A 195 0.28 14.25 -9.32
C SER A 195 -0.78 14.67 -10.34
N GLY A 196 -2.07 14.49 -10.01
CA GLY A 196 -3.20 14.60 -10.96
C GLY A 196 -4.04 13.32 -11.08
N GLY A 197 -3.65 12.26 -10.39
CA GLY A 197 -4.38 11.03 -10.23
C GLY A 197 -5.41 11.09 -9.10
N ILE A 198 -5.93 9.92 -8.73
CA ILE A 198 -6.85 9.74 -7.60
C ILE A 198 -6.28 8.77 -6.57
N LEU A 199 -6.76 8.93 -5.35
CA LEU A 199 -6.62 7.94 -4.28
C LEU A 199 -7.92 7.16 -4.13
N HIS A 200 -7.82 5.84 -4.11
CA HIS A 200 -8.95 4.93 -3.97
C HIS A 200 -8.76 4.01 -2.76
N TYR A 201 -9.82 3.86 -1.97
CA TYR A 201 -9.86 3.12 -0.71
C TYR A 201 -10.80 1.92 -0.87
N GLY A 202 -10.25 0.77 -1.27
CA GLY A 202 -11.02 -0.42 -1.60
C GLY A 202 -10.88 -1.56 -0.60
N GLN A 203 -11.58 -2.65 -0.91
CA GLN A 203 -11.33 -3.97 -0.32
C GLN A 203 -10.26 -4.72 -1.13
N GLY A 204 -9.36 -5.38 -0.41
CA GLY A 204 -8.35 -6.29 -0.91
C GLY A 204 -8.85 -7.73 -0.90
N LYS A 205 -7.89 -8.67 -0.91
CA LYS A 205 -8.17 -10.10 -0.85
C LYS A 205 -8.84 -10.47 0.49
N TRP A 206 -9.73 -11.47 0.44
CA TRP A 206 -10.33 -12.07 1.62
C TRP A 206 -9.85 -13.52 1.74
N TYR A 207 -9.12 -13.82 2.82
CA TYR A 207 -8.57 -15.15 3.02
C TYR A 207 -9.50 -16.00 3.92
N PRO A 208 -9.60 -17.33 3.68
CA PRO A 208 -10.37 -18.22 4.54
C PRO A 208 -9.93 -18.11 6.00
N GLY A 209 -10.90 -17.90 6.90
CA GLY A 209 -10.67 -17.77 8.35
C GLY A 209 -10.51 -16.34 8.86
N GLU A 210 -10.39 -15.34 7.97
CA GLU A 210 -10.45 -13.92 8.35
C GLU A 210 -11.92 -13.45 8.44
N GLU A 211 -12.26 -12.68 9.47
CA GLU A 211 -13.64 -12.17 9.67
C GLU A 211 -14.04 -11.15 8.62
N LEU A 212 -13.09 -10.33 8.15
CA LEU A 212 -13.30 -9.24 7.21
C LEU A 212 -12.28 -9.32 6.06
N PRO A 213 -12.64 -8.85 4.86
CA PRO A 213 -11.67 -8.66 3.78
C PRO A 213 -10.63 -7.62 4.20
N ARG A 214 -9.39 -7.82 3.74
CA ARG A 214 -8.31 -6.86 3.96
C ARG A 214 -8.61 -5.53 3.27
N TRP A 215 -7.99 -4.44 3.71
CA TRP A 215 -8.08 -3.15 3.01
C TRP A 215 -7.10 -3.09 1.83
N LYS A 216 -7.37 -2.20 0.87
CA LYS A 216 -6.48 -1.91 -0.25
C LYS A 216 -6.48 -0.41 -0.50
N LEU A 217 -5.30 0.20 -0.54
CA LEU A 217 -5.14 1.59 -0.91
C LEU A 217 -4.52 1.64 -2.31
N ALA A 218 -5.02 2.51 -3.17
CA ALA A 218 -4.53 2.60 -4.53
C ALA A 218 -4.38 4.06 -4.96
N ALA A 219 -3.33 4.33 -5.74
CA ALA A 219 -3.20 5.56 -6.50
C ALA A 219 -3.33 5.22 -7.99
N TYR A 220 -4.19 5.94 -8.72
CA TYR A 220 -4.43 5.75 -10.16
C TYR A 220 -4.18 7.04 -10.92
N TRP A 221 -3.48 6.98 -12.05
CA TRP A 221 -3.25 8.13 -12.92
C TRP A 221 -3.18 7.73 -14.40
N ARG A 222 -3.44 8.67 -15.30
CA ARG A 222 -3.42 8.41 -16.75
C ARG A 222 -2.00 8.44 -17.29
N THR A 223 -1.72 7.57 -18.27
CA THR A 223 -0.42 7.52 -18.95
C THR A 223 -0.16 8.73 -19.86
N ASP A 224 -1.20 9.44 -20.28
CA ASP A 224 -1.11 10.61 -21.16
C ASP A 224 -0.85 11.93 -20.42
N GLY A 225 -0.75 11.90 -19.09
CA GLY A 225 -0.47 13.07 -18.25
C GLY A 225 -1.65 14.03 -18.06
N ILE A 226 -2.82 13.74 -18.63
CA ILE A 226 -4.03 14.54 -18.37
C ILE A 226 -4.56 14.17 -16.97
N PRO A 227 -4.87 15.14 -16.10
CA PRO A 227 -5.32 14.85 -14.74
C PRO A 227 -6.67 14.13 -14.74
N MET A 228 -6.75 13.05 -13.97
CA MET A 228 -8.01 12.45 -13.55
C MET A 228 -8.70 13.29 -12.47
N TRP A 229 -7.90 13.98 -11.67
CA TRP A 229 -8.33 14.86 -10.59
C TRP A 229 -7.45 16.11 -10.54
N ARG A 230 -8.06 17.30 -10.65
CA ARG A 230 -7.36 18.58 -10.77
C ARG A 230 -7.08 19.21 -9.40
N ASP A 231 -8.07 19.28 -8.51
CA ASP A 231 -7.95 19.87 -7.17
C ASP A 231 -7.74 18.80 -6.10
N GLN A 232 -6.46 18.53 -5.81
CA GLN A 232 -6.04 17.55 -4.82
C GLN A 232 -6.53 17.87 -3.38
N ALA A 233 -6.91 19.12 -3.08
CA ALA A 233 -7.51 19.46 -1.79
C ALA A 233 -8.89 18.83 -1.60
N MET A 234 -9.57 18.45 -2.69
CA MET A 234 -10.87 17.78 -2.67
C MET A 234 -10.77 16.26 -2.47
N LEU A 235 -9.57 15.67 -2.48
CA LEU A 235 -9.37 14.30 -1.99
C LEU A 235 -9.17 14.33 -0.48
N ALA A 236 -10.11 13.75 0.26
CA ALA A 236 -10.10 13.80 1.71
C ALA A 236 -8.99 12.91 2.30
N ASP A 237 -8.31 13.42 3.32
CA ASP A 237 -7.39 12.65 4.14
C ASP A 237 -8.18 11.85 5.18
N ILE A 238 -8.15 10.52 5.09
CA ILE A 238 -8.88 9.64 6.02
C ILE A 238 -8.40 9.74 7.49
N SER A 239 -7.27 10.39 7.75
CA SER A 239 -6.79 10.67 9.11
C SER A 239 -7.36 11.95 9.71
N LYS A 240 -8.07 12.76 8.92
CA LYS A 240 -8.70 14.02 9.35
C LYS A 240 -10.21 13.86 9.50
N ASN A 241 -10.81 14.80 10.23
CA ASN A 241 -12.26 14.90 10.40
C ASN A 241 -12.74 16.23 9.81
N TYR A 242 -13.59 16.17 8.78
CA TYR A 242 -14.15 17.33 8.09
C TYR A 242 -15.57 17.68 8.56
N ALA A 243 -16.05 17.01 9.61
CA ALA A 243 -17.38 17.18 10.20
C ALA A 243 -18.54 17.05 9.19
N VAL A 244 -18.39 16.18 8.19
CA VAL A 244 -19.43 15.95 7.17
C VAL A 244 -20.71 15.41 7.79
N THR A 245 -21.84 16.01 7.39
CA THR A 245 -23.19 15.68 7.86
C THR A 245 -24.02 14.96 6.79
N ILE A 246 -25.10 14.29 7.22
CA ILE A 246 -26.06 13.64 6.31
C ILE A 246 -26.76 14.62 5.36
N ALA A 247 -27.05 15.84 5.81
CA ALA A 247 -27.63 16.88 4.96
C ALA A 247 -26.67 17.33 3.85
N GLN A 248 -25.36 17.33 4.12
CA GLN A 248 -24.35 17.60 3.08
C GLN A 248 -24.28 16.45 2.07
N ALA A 249 -24.36 15.20 2.53
CA ALA A 249 -24.41 14.03 1.65
C ALA A 249 -25.64 14.07 0.71
N GLU A 250 -26.81 14.48 1.20
CA GLU A 250 -28.02 14.68 0.38
C GLU A 250 -27.82 15.74 -0.69
N ARG A 251 -27.30 16.92 -0.30
CA ARG A 251 -27.03 18.02 -1.22
C ARG A 251 -26.01 17.62 -2.28
N PHE A 252 -24.98 16.88 -1.89
CA PHE A 252 -23.96 16.34 -2.79
C PHE A 252 -24.59 15.40 -3.82
N GLY A 253 -25.40 14.43 -3.38
CA GLY A 253 -26.06 13.49 -4.29
C GLY A 253 -27.01 14.16 -5.27
N ASN A 254 -27.78 15.15 -4.83
CA ASN A 254 -28.67 15.91 -5.71
C ASN A 254 -27.89 16.67 -6.76
N ARG A 255 -26.79 17.32 -6.36
CA ARG A 255 -25.97 18.10 -7.27
C ARG A 255 -25.18 17.24 -8.25
N LEU A 256 -24.71 16.07 -7.80
CA LEU A 256 -24.11 15.06 -8.67
C LEU A 256 -25.12 14.54 -9.70
N ALA A 257 -26.35 14.24 -9.30
CA ALA A 257 -27.40 13.82 -10.22
C ALA A 257 -27.66 14.87 -11.32
N GLU A 258 -27.69 16.16 -10.97
CA GLU A 258 -27.81 17.26 -11.94
C GLU A 258 -26.65 17.29 -12.94
N ARG A 259 -25.39 17.14 -12.48
CA ARG A 259 -24.20 17.09 -13.36
C ARG A 259 -24.21 15.89 -14.32
N LEU A 260 -24.75 14.77 -13.88
CA LEU A 260 -24.95 13.58 -14.71
C LEU A 260 -26.16 13.69 -15.65
N ALA A 261 -26.85 14.84 -15.67
CA ALA A 261 -28.10 15.08 -16.41
C ALA A 261 -29.25 14.14 -16.01
N LEU A 262 -29.25 13.69 -14.75
CA LEU A 262 -30.27 12.85 -14.14
C LEU A 262 -31.26 13.69 -13.32
N ARG A 263 -32.42 13.10 -13.02
CA ARG A 263 -33.39 13.75 -12.14
C ARG A 263 -33.00 13.54 -10.69
N SER A 264 -33.04 14.61 -9.89
CA SER A 264 -32.74 14.57 -8.46
C SER A 264 -33.66 13.62 -7.67
N ASN A 265 -34.89 13.38 -8.15
CA ASN A 265 -35.83 12.44 -7.52
C ASN A 265 -35.45 10.96 -7.64
N TYR A 266 -34.34 10.63 -8.29
CA TYR A 266 -33.77 9.28 -8.31
C TYR A 266 -32.80 9.02 -7.15
N LEU A 267 -32.36 10.06 -6.44
CA LEU A 267 -31.58 9.90 -5.22
C LEU A 267 -32.49 9.37 -4.10
N GLN A 268 -32.10 8.26 -3.48
CA GLN A 268 -32.91 7.60 -2.45
C GLN A 268 -32.16 7.53 -1.11
N PRO A 269 -32.82 7.85 0.01
CA PRO A 269 -32.24 7.64 1.33
C PRO A 269 -32.18 6.14 1.65
N ALA A 270 -31.06 5.70 2.20
CA ALA A 270 -30.83 4.34 2.67
C ALA A 270 -30.83 4.29 4.20
N PHE A 271 -31.54 3.33 4.76
CA PHE A 271 -31.76 3.18 6.21
C PHE A 271 -31.20 1.86 6.74
N GLU A 272 -30.88 1.84 8.02
CA GLU A 272 -30.54 0.62 8.74
C GLU A 272 -31.83 -0.14 9.08
N ASP A 273 -31.82 -1.48 9.01
CA ASP A 273 -33.02 -2.27 9.29
C ASP A 273 -33.24 -2.44 10.80
N ALA A 274 -33.98 -1.51 11.39
CA ALA A 274 -34.34 -1.54 12.80
C ALA A 274 -35.00 -2.85 13.26
N PHE A 275 -35.88 -3.42 12.42
CA PHE A 275 -36.63 -4.62 12.76
C PHE A 275 -35.73 -5.84 12.89
N TYR A 276 -34.68 -5.93 12.07
CA TYR A 276 -33.68 -6.97 12.17
C TYR A 276 -33.00 -6.94 13.54
N TYR A 277 -32.50 -5.78 13.98
CA TYR A 277 -31.79 -5.68 15.25
C TYR A 277 -32.68 -5.95 16.47
N VAL A 278 -33.95 -5.55 16.42
CA VAL A 278 -34.92 -5.86 17.49
C VAL A 278 -35.23 -7.37 17.53
N LEU A 279 -35.35 -8.02 16.37
CA LEU A 279 -35.58 -9.46 16.29
C LEU A 279 -34.37 -10.25 16.81
N GLU A 280 -33.15 -9.84 16.45
CA GLU A 280 -31.91 -10.46 16.96
C GLU A 280 -31.76 -10.27 18.48
N GLU A 281 -32.08 -9.09 19.01
CA GLU A 281 -32.10 -8.88 20.47
C GLU A 281 -33.09 -9.83 21.17
N GLY A 282 -34.28 -10.03 20.60
CA GLY A 282 -35.29 -10.95 21.13
C GLY A 282 -34.91 -12.44 21.05
N ARG A 283 -33.91 -12.80 20.23
CA ARG A 283 -33.37 -14.17 20.13
C ARG A 283 -32.32 -14.47 21.18
N ILE A 284 -31.82 -13.47 21.91
CA ILE A 284 -30.85 -13.66 22.97
C ILE A 284 -31.50 -14.49 24.11
N PRO A 285 -30.94 -15.65 24.49
CA PRO A 285 -31.49 -16.48 25.56
C PRO A 285 -31.62 -15.74 26.89
N THR A 286 -32.70 -15.98 27.63
CA THR A 286 -33.02 -15.28 28.90
C THR A 286 -31.98 -15.46 30.01
N ASN A 287 -31.12 -16.49 29.91
CA ASN A 287 -30.03 -16.77 30.83
C ASN A 287 -28.71 -16.04 30.49
N LEU A 288 -28.65 -15.35 29.34
CA LEU A 288 -27.62 -14.37 29.05
C LEU A 288 -28.12 -13.01 29.52
N ASP A 289 -27.64 -12.56 30.69
CA ASP A 289 -27.86 -11.18 31.15
C ASP A 289 -27.11 -10.26 30.18
N PRO A 290 -27.84 -9.50 29.36
CA PRO A 290 -27.22 -8.82 28.24
C PRO A 290 -26.50 -7.54 28.77
N LEU A 291 -26.66 -7.18 30.05
CA LEU A 291 -25.86 -6.15 30.74
C LEU A 291 -24.60 -6.69 31.45
N LYS A 292 -24.45 -8.02 31.62
CA LYS A 292 -23.27 -8.67 32.23
C LYS A 292 -22.41 -9.47 31.25
N ALA A 293 -22.93 -9.79 30.06
CA ALA A 293 -22.08 -10.19 28.94
C ALA A 293 -21.15 -9.02 28.61
N ASN A 294 -19.85 -9.23 28.75
CA ASN A 294 -18.76 -8.27 28.59
C ASN A 294 -19.12 -7.07 27.67
N LEU A 295 -19.17 -5.85 28.22
CA LEU A 295 -19.38 -4.60 27.48
C LEU A 295 -18.32 -4.34 26.39
N LYS A 296 -17.32 -5.21 26.24
CA LYS A 296 -16.24 -5.08 25.26
C LYS A 296 -16.48 -5.76 23.91
N ASP A 297 -17.43 -6.69 23.74
CA ASP A 297 -17.89 -7.12 22.40
C ASP A 297 -19.10 -8.06 22.51
N PRO A 298 -20.27 -7.65 21.99
CA PRO A 298 -20.57 -7.95 20.60
C PRO A 298 -20.95 -6.69 19.81
N LEU A 299 -20.27 -6.46 18.70
CA LEU A 299 -20.49 -5.47 17.63
C LEU A 299 -21.97 -5.04 17.47
N GLU A 300 -22.87 -6.01 17.45
CA GLU A 300 -24.33 -5.83 17.28
C GLU A 300 -24.98 -5.00 18.40
N ARG A 301 -24.46 -5.06 19.63
CA ARG A 301 -24.99 -4.34 20.79
C ARG A 301 -24.60 -2.86 20.80
N ARG A 302 -23.34 -2.56 20.49
CA ARG A 302 -22.87 -1.17 20.32
C ARG A 302 -23.66 -0.52 19.20
N ARG A 303 -23.94 -1.27 18.13
CA ARG A 303 -24.75 -0.84 17.01
C ARG A 303 -26.22 -0.57 17.36
N LEU A 304 -26.88 -1.47 18.09
CA LEU A 304 -28.25 -1.22 18.54
C LEU A 304 -28.32 0.05 19.39
N ALA A 305 -27.33 0.28 20.28
CA ALA A 305 -27.23 1.51 21.06
C ALA A 305 -27.04 2.76 20.18
N GLU A 306 -26.14 2.72 19.19
CA GLU A 306 -25.93 3.82 18.23
C GLU A 306 -27.17 4.08 17.35
N LEU A 307 -27.87 3.03 16.91
CA LEU A 307 -29.09 3.14 16.11
C LEU A 307 -30.25 3.75 16.92
N LEU A 308 -30.43 3.31 18.16
CA LEU A 308 -31.43 3.87 19.07
C LEU A 308 -31.11 5.33 19.43
N GLN A 309 -29.83 5.71 19.50
CA GLN A 309 -29.40 7.08 19.78
C GLN A 309 -29.52 8.01 18.55
N ARG A 310 -29.31 7.50 17.34
CA ARG A 310 -29.41 8.25 16.07
C ARG A 310 -30.85 8.39 15.55
N GLY A 311 -31.76 7.54 16.02
CA GLY A 311 -33.15 7.49 15.59
C GLY A 311 -33.35 6.68 14.31
N LEU A 312 -34.42 5.89 14.26
CA LEU A 312 -34.70 4.92 13.18
C LEU A 312 -35.10 5.59 11.84
N ASP A 313 -35.48 6.86 11.87
CA ASP A 313 -35.88 7.64 10.69
C ASP A 313 -34.73 8.44 10.07
N THR A 314 -33.51 8.33 10.59
CA THR A 314 -32.34 9.04 10.08
C THR A 314 -31.62 8.21 9.01
N PRO A 315 -31.49 8.70 7.76
CA PRO A 315 -30.73 7.99 6.74
C PRO A 315 -29.28 7.74 7.16
N LYS A 316 -28.77 6.56 6.82
CA LYS A 316 -27.34 6.23 6.95
C LYS A 316 -26.53 6.93 5.85
N GLY A 317 -27.09 6.99 4.65
CA GLY A 317 -26.53 7.63 3.46
C GLY A 317 -27.56 7.67 2.33
N TYR A 318 -27.11 7.97 1.12
CA TYR A 318 -27.94 8.08 -0.07
C TYR A 318 -27.42 7.18 -1.19
N VAL A 319 -28.33 6.69 -2.02
CA VAL A 319 -28.06 5.81 -3.14
C VAL A 319 -28.62 6.43 -4.40
N LEU A 320 -27.81 6.52 -5.46
CA LEU A 320 -28.24 6.93 -6.78
C LEU A 320 -28.01 5.77 -7.75
N PRO A 321 -29.08 5.04 -8.14
CA PRO A 321 -29.00 4.02 -9.17
C PRO A 321 -28.43 4.62 -10.45
N LEU A 322 -27.43 3.98 -11.04
CA LEU A 322 -26.65 4.58 -12.11
C LEU A 322 -26.21 3.50 -13.09
N ARG A 323 -26.51 3.69 -14.39
CA ARG A 323 -25.95 2.90 -15.49
C ARG A 323 -25.57 3.78 -16.65
N TRP A 324 -24.70 3.28 -17.52
CA TRP A 324 -24.42 3.90 -18.80
C TRP A 324 -25.40 3.40 -19.88
N ASN A 325 -26.03 4.30 -20.62
CA ASN A 325 -26.86 3.96 -21.76
C ASN A 325 -26.05 4.05 -23.05
N TYR A 326 -25.64 2.89 -23.59
CA TYR A 326 -24.80 2.81 -24.80
C TYR A 326 -25.48 3.35 -26.07
N ALA A 327 -26.81 3.30 -26.17
CA ALA A 327 -27.51 3.82 -27.34
C ALA A 327 -27.55 5.36 -27.36
N ARG A 328 -27.62 5.99 -26.18
CA ARG A 328 -27.68 7.45 -26.03
C ARG A 328 -26.33 8.08 -25.72
N GLN A 329 -25.33 7.28 -25.37
CA GLN A 329 -24.02 7.75 -24.90
C GLN A 329 -24.17 8.73 -23.72
N SER A 330 -25.02 8.36 -22.75
CA SER A 330 -25.34 9.18 -21.58
C SER A 330 -25.64 8.33 -20.35
N TRP A 331 -25.56 8.93 -19.17
CA TRP A 331 -26.04 8.31 -17.94
C TRP A 331 -27.56 8.10 -17.95
N ASP A 332 -27.99 6.99 -17.37
CA ASP A 332 -29.39 6.64 -17.18
C ASP A 332 -29.61 6.13 -15.75
N SER A 333 -30.81 6.36 -15.23
CA SER A 333 -31.17 6.06 -13.85
C SER A 333 -32.67 5.78 -13.74
N ALA A 334 -33.05 4.97 -12.75
CA ALA A 334 -34.44 4.66 -12.47
C ALA A 334 -34.67 4.56 -10.95
N PRO A 335 -35.87 4.91 -10.45
CA PRO A 335 -36.17 4.78 -9.03
C PRO A 335 -36.24 3.29 -8.66
N TRP A 336 -35.51 2.89 -7.61
CA TRP A 336 -35.69 1.59 -7.00
C TRP A 336 -37.01 1.57 -6.21
N GLN A 337 -37.80 0.53 -6.40
CA GLN A 337 -39.08 0.36 -5.72
C GLN A 337 -39.01 -0.91 -4.89
N PHE A 338 -39.14 -0.75 -3.57
CA PHE A 338 -39.10 -1.84 -2.61
C PHE A 338 -40.48 -2.08 -2.03
N ARG A 339 -40.77 -3.33 -1.63
CA ARG A 339 -42.05 -3.68 -0.99
C ARG A 339 -42.29 -2.94 0.32
N ARG A 340 -41.22 -2.64 1.06
CA ARG A 340 -41.25 -1.90 2.33
C ARG A 340 -41.21 -0.37 2.13
N ASN A 341 -41.40 0.13 0.91
CA ASN A 341 -41.33 1.55 0.50
C ASN A 341 -39.99 2.28 0.69
N HIS A 342 -39.10 1.79 1.56
CA HIS A 342 -37.77 2.35 1.81
C HIS A 342 -36.67 1.34 1.44
N LEU A 343 -35.48 1.87 1.15
CA LEU A 343 -34.26 1.09 0.97
C LEU A 343 -33.67 0.77 2.35
N TYR A 344 -33.81 -0.47 2.79
CA TYR A 344 -33.19 -0.97 4.01
C TYR A 344 -31.90 -1.73 3.67
N LEU A 345 -30.80 -1.36 4.30
CA LEU A 345 -29.50 -1.98 4.08
C LEU A 345 -29.46 -3.39 4.68
N ILE A 346 -28.76 -4.31 4.01
CA ILE A 346 -28.40 -5.62 4.58
C ILE A 346 -27.59 -5.36 5.87
N PRO A 347 -27.91 -5.97 7.01
CA PRO A 347 -27.16 -5.79 8.26
C PRO A 347 -25.65 -6.04 8.11
N GLY A 348 -24.79 -5.24 8.76
CA GLY A 348 -23.32 -5.40 8.71
C GLY A 348 -22.55 -4.08 8.80
N ASP A 349 -21.24 -4.12 9.04
CA ASP A 349 -20.42 -2.91 9.28
C ASP A 349 -19.66 -2.43 8.03
N SER A 350 -19.82 -3.15 6.92
CA SER A 350 -19.28 -2.79 5.62
C SER A 350 -19.82 -1.44 5.11
N PRO A 351 -19.09 -0.77 4.21
CA PRO A 351 -19.59 0.36 3.44
C PRO A 351 -20.99 0.19 2.86
N LEU A 352 -21.74 1.29 2.73
CA LEU A 352 -23.11 1.30 2.23
C LEU A 352 -23.29 0.52 0.91
N GLY A 353 -22.36 0.69 -0.04
CA GLY A 353 -22.43 0.05 -1.36
C GLY A 353 -22.34 -1.47 -1.37
N LEU A 354 -21.76 -2.08 -0.33
CA LEU A 354 -21.68 -3.55 -0.18
C LEU A 354 -22.93 -4.14 0.51
N ARG A 355 -23.84 -3.28 0.95
CA ARG A 355 -25.00 -3.64 1.77
C ARG A 355 -26.33 -3.37 1.07
N LEU A 356 -26.30 -3.15 -0.24
CA LEU A 356 -27.49 -2.86 -1.03
C LEU A 356 -28.37 -4.12 -1.21
N PRO A 357 -29.69 -4.04 -0.95
CA PRO A 357 -30.60 -5.18 -1.07
C PRO A 357 -31.01 -5.44 -2.54
N LEU A 358 -30.03 -5.69 -3.42
CA LEU A 358 -30.26 -5.80 -4.87
C LEU A 358 -31.22 -6.95 -5.24
N GLY A 359 -31.31 -7.99 -4.41
CA GLY A 359 -32.24 -9.11 -4.58
C GLY A 359 -33.72 -8.76 -4.34
N GLU A 360 -34.02 -7.60 -3.73
CA GLU A 360 -35.40 -7.13 -3.52
C GLU A 360 -35.94 -6.30 -4.69
N LEU A 361 -35.07 -5.94 -5.65
CA LEU A 361 -35.45 -5.21 -6.86
C LEU A 361 -36.35 -6.08 -7.77
N PRO A 362 -37.15 -5.47 -8.66
CA PRO A 362 -37.98 -6.21 -9.60
C PRO A 362 -37.19 -7.28 -10.34
N TRP A 363 -37.76 -8.48 -10.40
CA TRP A 363 -37.17 -9.59 -11.14
C TRP A 363 -37.14 -9.26 -12.63
N VAL A 364 -36.02 -9.55 -13.28
CA VAL A 364 -35.82 -9.40 -14.72
C VAL A 364 -35.31 -10.75 -15.21
N ALA A 365 -35.88 -11.26 -16.30
CA ALA A 365 -35.48 -12.54 -16.86
C ALA A 365 -33.98 -12.51 -17.22
N GLU A 366 -33.26 -13.61 -17.02
CA GLU A 366 -31.80 -13.66 -17.24
C GLU A 366 -31.40 -13.23 -18.66
N GLU A 367 -32.22 -13.58 -19.66
CA GLU A 367 -32.07 -13.19 -21.06
C GLU A 367 -32.26 -11.67 -21.31
N GLU A 368 -32.97 -10.99 -20.42
CA GLU A 368 -33.21 -9.54 -20.44
C GLU A 368 -32.24 -8.77 -19.53
N GLN A 369 -31.38 -9.46 -18.78
CA GLN A 369 -30.33 -8.81 -18.01
C GLN A 369 -29.23 -8.36 -18.96
N GLU A 370 -28.87 -7.07 -18.91
CA GLU A 370 -27.69 -6.59 -19.61
C GLU A 370 -26.45 -7.34 -19.08
N PRO A 371 -25.78 -8.14 -19.93
CA PRO A 371 -24.58 -8.84 -19.51
C PRO A 371 -23.47 -7.83 -19.19
N PHE A 372 -22.86 -7.98 -18.02
CA PHE A 372 -21.66 -7.23 -17.68
C PHE A 372 -20.46 -7.86 -18.38
N PHE A 373 -19.95 -7.21 -19.41
CA PHE A 373 -18.72 -7.63 -20.08
C PHE A 373 -17.57 -6.71 -19.69
N GLU A 374 -16.45 -7.30 -19.31
CA GLU A 374 -15.20 -6.56 -19.19
C GLU A 374 -14.67 -6.22 -20.58
N ARG A 375 -14.05 -5.05 -20.70
CA ARG A 375 -13.41 -4.65 -21.96
C ARG A 375 -12.23 -5.56 -22.25
N SER A 376 -12.07 -5.94 -23.51
CA SER A 376 -10.91 -6.70 -23.94
C SER A 376 -9.63 -5.86 -23.86
N GLN A 377 -8.62 -6.35 -23.14
CA GLN A 377 -7.28 -5.74 -23.11
C GLN A 377 -6.50 -5.91 -24.43
N PHE A 378 -7.05 -6.64 -25.40
CA PHE A 378 -6.49 -6.83 -26.74
C PHE A 378 -7.03 -5.82 -27.77
N GLU A 379 -7.98 -4.96 -27.38
CA GLU A 379 -8.56 -3.94 -28.24
C GLU A 379 -7.60 -2.75 -28.44
N GLU A 380 -7.52 -2.22 -29.67
CA GLU A 380 -6.86 -0.94 -29.91
C GLU A 380 -7.78 0.20 -29.48
N LEU A 381 -7.31 1.07 -28.58
CA LEU A 381 -8.13 2.07 -27.92
C LEU A 381 -7.79 3.47 -28.42
N PRO A 382 -8.80 4.34 -28.66
CA PRO A 382 -8.53 5.73 -29.00
C PRO A 382 -7.95 6.49 -27.79
N PRO A 383 -7.29 7.64 -28.02
CA PRO A 383 -6.91 8.57 -26.96
C PRO A 383 -8.11 9.02 -26.12
N LEU A 384 -7.89 9.22 -24.83
CA LEU A 384 -8.92 9.68 -23.90
C LEU A 384 -9.05 11.22 -23.95
N PRO A 385 -10.27 11.78 -23.99
CA PRO A 385 -10.47 13.22 -23.89
C PRO A 385 -10.21 13.73 -22.46
N ASP A 386 -10.22 15.04 -22.29
CA ASP A 386 -10.33 15.66 -20.96
C ASP A 386 -11.80 15.61 -20.50
N TYR A 387 -12.08 14.78 -19.49
CA TYR A 387 -13.44 14.55 -19.02
C TYR A 387 -14.02 15.72 -18.22
N HIS A 388 -13.20 16.60 -17.64
CA HIS A 388 -13.70 17.82 -17.00
C HIS A 388 -14.32 18.75 -18.02
N GLU A 389 -13.69 18.90 -19.20
CA GLU A 389 -14.25 19.68 -20.30
C GLU A 389 -15.53 19.06 -20.86
N VAL A 390 -15.57 17.72 -20.98
CA VAL A 390 -16.77 16.99 -21.43
C VAL A 390 -17.94 17.25 -20.48
N VAL A 391 -17.72 17.10 -19.16
CA VAL A 391 -18.77 17.32 -18.15
C VAL A 391 -19.16 18.80 -18.07
N GLN A 392 -18.21 19.73 -18.09
CA GLN A 392 -18.50 21.16 -18.10
C GLN A 392 -19.31 21.56 -19.35
N THR A 393 -18.98 21.02 -20.52
CA THR A 393 -19.74 21.25 -21.75
C THR A 393 -21.16 20.69 -21.63
N ARG A 394 -21.34 19.50 -21.04
CA ARG A 394 -22.67 18.90 -20.78
C ARG A 394 -23.54 19.78 -19.87
N ILE A 395 -22.92 20.39 -18.85
CA ILE A 395 -23.58 21.32 -17.93
C ILE A 395 -23.91 22.64 -18.66
N ALA A 396 -22.95 23.22 -19.39
CA ALA A 396 -23.07 24.50 -20.09
C ALA A 396 -24.03 24.46 -21.29
N ALA A 397 -24.10 23.32 -21.98
CA ALA A 397 -25.07 23.08 -23.05
C ALA A 397 -26.52 23.16 -22.55
N GLY A 398 -26.73 23.33 -21.24
CA GLY A 398 -28.04 23.48 -20.66
C GLY A 398 -28.86 22.29 -21.09
N THR A 399 -28.32 21.08 -20.89
CA THR A 399 -29.12 19.85 -20.93
C THR A 399 -30.07 19.89 -19.73
N THR A 400 -30.92 20.94 -19.65
CA THR A 400 -32.21 20.97 -18.99
C THR A 400 -32.79 19.62 -19.29
N VAL A 401 -32.92 18.73 -18.29
CA VAL A 401 -33.60 17.43 -18.35
C VAL A 401 -34.42 17.32 -19.64
N ALA A 402 -33.78 16.97 -20.77
CA ALA A 402 -34.29 17.41 -22.06
C ALA A 402 -35.36 16.42 -22.46
N ALA A 403 -36.61 16.78 -22.15
CA ALA A 403 -37.81 16.19 -22.70
C ALA A 403 -37.74 14.65 -22.83
N ALA A 404 -37.56 13.94 -21.71
CA ALA A 404 -38.23 12.65 -21.61
C ALA A 404 -39.73 12.95 -21.75
N ARG A 405 -40.25 12.72 -22.97
CA ARG A 405 -41.66 12.78 -23.39
C ARG A 405 -42.60 12.57 -22.21
N ARG A 406 -43.71 13.34 -22.20
CA ARG A 406 -44.92 13.03 -21.42
C ARG A 406 -45.09 11.50 -21.31
N PRO A 407 -45.45 10.96 -20.14
CA PRO A 407 -45.80 9.55 -20.05
C PRO A 407 -46.86 9.28 -21.12
N GLN A 408 -46.55 8.43 -22.10
CA GLN A 408 -47.61 7.88 -22.93
C GLN A 408 -48.57 7.17 -21.99
N PRO A 409 -49.90 7.30 -22.19
CA PRO A 409 -50.86 6.56 -21.39
C PRO A 409 -50.50 5.08 -21.47
N ALA A 410 -50.33 4.44 -20.32
CA ALA A 410 -49.91 3.05 -20.23
C ALA A 410 -50.85 2.16 -21.04
N THR A 411 -50.39 1.69 -22.20
CA THR A 411 -50.89 0.43 -22.75
C THR A 411 -50.47 -0.67 -21.81
N ARG A 412 -51.45 -1.41 -21.30
CA ARG A 412 -51.44 -2.26 -20.11
C ARG A 412 -50.60 -3.55 -20.24
N THR A 413 -49.55 -3.55 -21.05
CA THR A 413 -48.76 -4.73 -21.40
C THR A 413 -47.29 -4.35 -21.64
N SER A 414 -46.54 -4.16 -20.56
CA SER A 414 -45.05 -4.26 -20.46
C SER A 414 -44.63 -3.74 -19.08
N GLN A 415 -44.89 -4.53 -18.03
CA GLN A 415 -44.56 -4.20 -16.63
C GLN A 415 -43.20 -4.75 -16.18
N LEU A 416 -42.21 -4.76 -17.07
CA LEU A 416 -40.82 -4.95 -16.70
C LEU A 416 -40.06 -3.70 -17.14
N LYS A 417 -40.15 -2.64 -16.33
CA LYS A 417 -39.23 -1.52 -16.48
C LYS A 417 -37.87 -2.03 -16.03
N GLU A 418 -36.92 -2.04 -16.95
CA GLU A 418 -35.53 -2.32 -16.64
C GLU A 418 -35.01 -1.29 -15.62
N VAL A 419 -34.47 -1.77 -14.51
CA VAL A 419 -33.97 -0.94 -13.40
C VAL A 419 -32.47 -1.18 -13.27
N PRO A 420 -31.63 -0.12 -13.23
CA PRO A 420 -30.19 -0.28 -13.01
C PRO A 420 -29.93 -1.04 -11.71
N ARG A 421 -29.12 -2.10 -11.74
CA ARG A 421 -28.70 -2.84 -10.53
C ARG A 421 -27.38 -2.33 -9.93
N THR A 422 -26.77 -1.35 -10.57
CA THR A 422 -25.58 -0.63 -10.12
C THR A 422 -25.98 0.74 -9.58
N ALA A 423 -25.26 1.23 -8.57
CA ALA A 423 -25.53 2.53 -7.95
C ALA A 423 -24.26 3.13 -7.36
N ILE A 424 -24.15 4.46 -7.43
CA ILE A 424 -23.20 5.19 -6.59
C ILE A 424 -23.83 5.42 -5.22
N CYS A 425 -23.06 5.18 -4.16
CA CYS A 425 -23.51 5.40 -2.78
C CYS A 425 -22.74 6.53 -2.13
N ILE A 426 -23.43 7.32 -1.32
CA ILE A 426 -22.92 8.52 -0.70
C ILE A 426 -23.14 8.39 0.81
N GLU A 427 -22.07 8.16 1.55
CA GLU A 427 -22.12 7.85 2.99
C GLU A 427 -21.27 8.83 3.79
N PRO A 428 -21.86 9.66 4.67
CA PRO A 428 -21.10 10.38 5.69
C PRO A 428 -20.68 9.40 6.80
N ARG A 429 -19.37 9.19 6.98
CA ARG A 429 -18.81 8.26 7.97
C ARG A 429 -17.61 8.88 8.65
N ASN A 430 -17.59 8.88 9.98
CA ASN A 430 -16.50 9.45 10.81
C ASN A 430 -16.14 10.91 10.46
N GLY A 431 -17.13 11.70 10.02
CA GLY A 431 -16.93 13.09 9.62
C GLY A 431 -16.25 13.28 8.27
N LEU A 432 -16.19 12.24 7.44
CA LEU A 432 -15.74 12.24 6.03
C LEU A 432 -16.92 11.89 5.11
N LEU A 433 -16.87 12.32 3.85
CA LEU A 433 -17.84 11.90 2.82
C LEU A 433 -17.25 10.76 1.98
N PHE A 434 -17.77 9.54 2.12
CA PHE A 434 -17.38 8.41 1.28
C PHE A 434 -18.30 8.29 0.07
N LEU A 435 -17.71 8.10 -1.10
CA LEU A 435 -18.39 7.84 -2.36
C LEU A 435 -18.03 6.44 -2.82
N PHE A 436 -18.98 5.53 -2.71
CA PHE A 436 -18.82 4.15 -3.17
C PHE A 436 -19.14 4.10 -4.68
N LEU A 437 -18.11 3.91 -5.49
CA LEU A 437 -18.19 3.87 -6.93
C LEU A 437 -18.77 2.52 -7.39
N PRO A 438 -19.73 2.52 -8.33
CA PRO A 438 -20.32 1.31 -8.89
C PRO A 438 -19.33 0.58 -9.81
N PRO A 439 -19.54 -0.72 -10.08
CA PRO A 439 -18.78 -1.41 -11.11
C PRO A 439 -19.15 -0.83 -12.49
N LEU A 440 -18.13 -0.51 -13.28
CA LEU A 440 -18.26 -0.02 -14.64
C LEU A 440 -17.42 -0.91 -15.57
N SER A 441 -17.81 -1.05 -16.83
CA SER A 441 -17.08 -1.88 -17.80
C SER A 441 -15.97 -1.14 -18.55
N TYR A 442 -16.06 0.19 -18.64
CA TYR A 442 -15.20 1.03 -19.47
C TYR A 442 -14.60 2.18 -18.66
N LEU A 443 -13.29 2.41 -18.84
CA LEU A 443 -12.56 3.51 -18.18
C LEU A 443 -13.16 4.87 -18.53
N GLU A 444 -13.66 5.04 -19.75
CA GLU A 444 -14.29 6.27 -20.23
C GLU A 444 -15.46 6.70 -19.34
N HIS A 445 -16.31 5.76 -18.94
CA HIS A 445 -17.46 6.05 -18.07
C HIS A 445 -17.01 6.31 -16.63
N TYR A 446 -15.94 5.64 -16.19
CA TYR A 446 -15.37 5.87 -14.87
C TYR A 446 -14.80 7.29 -14.75
N LEU A 447 -14.04 7.75 -15.76
CA LEU A 447 -13.47 9.09 -15.81
C LEU A 447 -14.55 10.18 -15.92
N ASP A 448 -15.62 9.93 -16.68
CA ASP A 448 -16.76 10.86 -16.76
C ASP A 448 -17.46 11.02 -15.40
N LEU A 449 -17.71 9.91 -14.70
CA LEU A 449 -18.28 9.94 -13.36
C LEU A 449 -17.36 10.65 -12.37
N LEU A 450 -16.07 10.37 -12.44
CA LEU A 450 -15.06 10.96 -11.58
C LEU A 450 -14.97 12.49 -11.75
N ALA A 451 -14.94 12.97 -12.99
CA ALA A 451 -14.95 14.41 -13.28
C ALA A 451 -16.23 15.08 -12.76
N ALA A 452 -17.40 14.42 -12.87
CA ALA A 452 -18.64 14.93 -12.30
C ALA A 452 -18.63 14.98 -10.76
N ILE A 453 -18.01 13.99 -10.12
CA ILE A 453 -17.79 13.96 -8.67
C ILE A 453 -16.89 15.11 -8.23
N GLU A 454 -15.74 15.28 -8.88
CA GLU A 454 -14.78 16.34 -8.52
C GLU A 454 -15.40 17.72 -8.64
N LEU A 455 -16.05 18.03 -9.77
CA LEU A 455 -16.69 19.32 -9.95
C LEU A 455 -17.76 19.56 -8.87
N THR A 456 -18.39 18.50 -8.34
CA THR A 456 -19.33 18.59 -7.21
C THR A 456 -18.65 18.85 -5.89
N ALA A 457 -17.53 18.17 -5.62
CA ALA A 457 -16.70 18.42 -4.45
C ALA A 457 -16.18 19.86 -4.44
N GLU A 458 -15.68 20.35 -5.56
CA GLU A 458 -15.15 21.72 -5.73
C GLU A 458 -16.24 22.78 -5.50
N GLU A 459 -17.41 22.63 -6.12
CA GLU A 459 -18.52 23.60 -5.92
C GLU A 459 -18.98 23.66 -4.46
N MET A 460 -19.02 22.50 -3.79
CA MET A 460 -19.47 22.41 -2.40
C MET A 460 -18.34 22.65 -1.39
N GLN A 461 -17.10 22.78 -1.85
CA GLN A 461 -15.88 22.82 -1.03
C GLN A 461 -15.86 21.68 0.00
N LEU A 462 -16.18 20.48 -0.48
CA LEU A 462 -16.38 19.29 0.36
C LEU A 462 -15.46 18.17 -0.10
N PRO A 463 -14.34 17.92 0.60
CA PRO A 463 -13.44 16.83 0.27
C PRO A 463 -14.11 15.46 0.40
N VAL A 464 -13.80 14.55 -0.52
CA VAL A 464 -14.43 13.23 -0.64
C VAL A 464 -13.40 12.11 -0.60
N VAL A 465 -13.84 10.94 -0.11
CA VAL A 465 -13.08 9.69 -0.15
C VAL A 465 -13.71 8.79 -1.21
N LEU A 466 -12.92 8.35 -2.19
CA LEU A 466 -13.37 7.43 -3.23
C LEU A 466 -13.16 5.99 -2.73
N GLU A 467 -14.23 5.20 -2.68
CA GLU A 467 -14.20 3.79 -2.31
C GLU A 467 -15.05 2.95 -3.26
N GLY A 468 -15.08 1.64 -3.07
CA GLY A 468 -15.92 0.72 -3.85
C GLY A 468 -15.15 0.00 -4.94
N TYR A 469 -15.71 -0.03 -6.15
CA TYR A 469 -15.11 -0.74 -7.28
C TYR A 469 -13.97 0.09 -7.91
N ASP A 470 -12.87 -0.58 -8.22
CA ASP A 470 -11.72 0.03 -8.89
C ASP A 470 -12.06 0.51 -10.31
N PRO A 471 -11.24 1.41 -10.88
CA PRO A 471 -11.27 1.67 -12.31
C PRO A 471 -11.16 0.36 -13.11
N PRO A 472 -11.89 0.22 -14.24
CA PRO A 472 -11.77 -0.96 -15.10
C PRO A 472 -10.35 -1.12 -15.65
N SER A 473 -9.91 -2.36 -15.86
CA SER A 473 -8.59 -2.66 -16.41
C SER A 473 -8.38 -2.01 -17.79
N ASP A 474 -7.39 -1.14 -17.91
CA ASP A 474 -7.10 -0.39 -19.13
C ASP A 474 -5.63 0.04 -19.16
N TYR A 475 -4.92 -0.17 -20.28
CA TYR A 475 -3.49 0.16 -20.39
C TYR A 475 -3.20 1.66 -20.46
N ARG A 476 -4.23 2.51 -20.60
CA ARG A 476 -4.10 3.98 -20.53
C ARG A 476 -4.05 4.49 -19.07
N LEU A 477 -4.14 3.58 -18.10
CA LEU A 477 -4.09 3.87 -16.67
C LEU A 477 -2.88 3.17 -16.02
N GLN A 478 -2.18 3.88 -15.16
CA GLN A 478 -1.17 3.33 -14.25
C GLN A 478 -1.72 3.29 -12.83
N LYS A 479 -1.16 2.38 -12.03
CA LYS A 479 -1.57 2.22 -10.63
C LYS A 479 -0.42 1.82 -9.74
N ILE A 480 -0.47 2.31 -8.50
CA ILE A 480 0.29 1.78 -7.37
C ILE A 480 -0.72 1.27 -6.35
N LEU A 481 -0.48 0.07 -5.82
CA LEU A 481 -1.30 -0.52 -4.77
C LEU A 481 -0.49 -0.66 -3.49
N VAL A 482 -1.05 -0.25 -2.36
CA VAL A 482 -0.51 -0.45 -1.03
C VAL A 482 -1.49 -1.33 -0.26
N THR A 483 -1.06 -2.55 0.07
CA THR A 483 -1.91 -3.59 0.67
C THR A 483 -1.30 -4.17 1.93
N PRO A 484 -2.12 -4.61 2.89
CA PRO A 484 -1.65 -5.30 4.09
C PRO A 484 -1.43 -6.78 3.79
N ASP A 485 -0.28 -7.27 4.21
CA ASP A 485 0.04 -8.69 4.24
C ASP A 485 0.51 -9.12 5.65
N PRO A 486 0.49 -10.43 5.97
CA PRO A 486 0.87 -10.90 7.30
C PRO A 486 2.29 -10.43 7.64
N GLY A 487 2.39 -9.59 8.67
CA GLY A 487 3.65 -9.02 9.12
C GLY A 487 4.25 -7.89 8.26
N VAL A 488 3.63 -7.50 7.14
CA VAL A 488 4.20 -6.45 6.26
C VAL A 488 3.12 -5.56 5.63
N ILE A 489 3.55 -4.42 5.08
CA ILE A 489 2.84 -3.67 4.04
C ILE A 489 3.50 -4.01 2.72
N GLU A 490 2.74 -4.42 1.72
CA GLU A 490 3.21 -4.67 0.36
C GLU A 490 2.86 -3.49 -0.54
N VAL A 491 3.79 -3.08 -1.39
CA VAL A 491 3.57 -2.05 -2.41
C VAL A 491 3.76 -2.66 -3.79
N ASN A 492 2.71 -2.72 -4.59
CA ASN A 492 2.80 -3.09 -6.00
C ASN A 492 3.12 -1.83 -6.80
N VAL A 493 4.33 -1.76 -7.35
CA VAL A 493 4.81 -0.61 -8.13
C VAL A 493 4.42 -0.76 -9.60
N HIS A 494 4.06 0.35 -10.22
CA HIS A 494 3.72 0.39 -11.64
C HIS A 494 4.92 -0.03 -12.52
N PRO A 495 4.72 -0.83 -13.59
CA PRO A 495 5.82 -1.28 -14.44
C PRO A 495 6.44 -0.16 -15.28
N VAL A 496 7.76 -0.24 -15.49
CA VAL A 496 8.56 0.67 -16.32
C VAL A 496 9.31 -0.09 -17.42
N GLN A 497 9.81 0.63 -18.43
CA GLN A 497 10.49 0.03 -19.59
C GLN A 497 12.02 0.18 -19.56
N SER A 498 12.56 1.03 -18.67
CA SER A 498 13.99 1.29 -18.58
C SER A 498 14.52 1.01 -17.18
N TRP A 499 15.78 0.59 -17.13
CA TRP A 499 16.58 0.44 -15.93
C TRP A 499 16.61 1.74 -15.11
N ARG A 500 16.78 2.90 -15.77
CA ARG A 500 16.86 4.19 -15.09
C ARG A 500 15.55 4.59 -14.43
N ASP A 501 14.42 4.35 -15.09
CA ASP A 501 13.11 4.57 -14.49
C ASP A 501 12.87 3.58 -13.33
N PHE A 502 13.35 2.33 -13.45
CA PHE A 502 13.22 1.32 -12.40
C PHE A 502 14.01 1.69 -11.14
N VAL A 503 15.25 2.16 -11.31
CA VAL A 503 16.08 2.67 -10.21
C VAL A 503 15.41 3.88 -9.58
N ASN A 504 15.03 4.88 -10.37
CA ASN A 504 14.39 6.10 -9.85
C ASN A 504 13.08 5.80 -9.11
N ASN A 505 12.24 4.90 -9.64
CA ASN A 505 10.99 4.49 -8.99
C ASN A 505 11.26 3.77 -7.66
N THR A 506 12.26 2.88 -7.64
CA THR A 506 12.66 2.14 -6.44
C THR A 506 13.19 3.10 -5.37
N GLU A 507 14.11 3.99 -5.72
CA GLU A 507 14.67 4.99 -4.80
C GLU A 507 13.58 5.91 -4.23
N THR A 508 12.73 6.44 -5.10
CA THR A 508 11.60 7.31 -4.69
C THR A 508 10.65 6.60 -3.74
N LEU A 509 10.36 5.32 -3.99
CA LEU A 509 9.53 4.51 -3.10
C LEU A 509 10.19 4.30 -1.74
N TYR A 510 11.48 3.95 -1.71
CA TYR A 510 12.21 3.70 -0.47
C TYR A 510 12.32 4.98 0.37
N ASP A 511 12.55 6.13 -0.26
CA ASP A 511 12.54 7.42 0.39
C ASP A 511 11.14 7.77 0.95
N ALA A 512 10.08 7.56 0.16
CA ALA A 512 8.71 7.79 0.59
C ALA A 512 8.30 6.86 1.75
N ALA A 513 8.73 5.60 1.73
CA ALA A 513 8.54 4.64 2.80
C ALA A 513 9.26 5.08 4.07
N ARG A 514 10.54 5.45 3.94
CA ARG A 514 11.33 5.96 5.06
C ARG A 514 10.68 7.19 5.70
N LEU A 515 10.28 8.18 4.90
CA LEU A 515 9.57 9.38 5.36
C LEU A 515 8.16 9.09 5.93
N SER A 516 7.63 7.91 5.66
CA SER A 516 6.39 7.38 6.26
C SER A 516 6.63 6.51 7.50
N ARG A 517 7.87 6.47 8.00
CA ARG A 517 8.30 5.62 9.14
C ARG A 517 8.19 4.12 8.85
N LEU A 518 8.46 3.75 7.60
CA LEU A 518 8.49 2.38 7.13
C LEU A 518 9.91 2.00 6.67
N GLY A 519 10.33 0.78 6.94
CA GLY A 519 11.66 0.26 6.61
C GLY A 519 11.59 -1.15 6.04
N THR A 520 12.71 -1.61 5.48
CA THR A 520 12.81 -2.93 4.83
C THR A 520 13.53 -3.97 5.69
N GLU A 521 13.79 -3.65 6.95
CA GLU A 521 14.58 -4.41 7.89
C GLU A 521 13.80 -4.75 9.16
N LYS A 522 14.11 -5.92 9.74
CA LYS A 522 13.61 -6.34 11.05
C LYS A 522 14.63 -7.20 11.78
N PHE A 523 14.42 -7.38 13.07
CA PHE A 523 15.20 -8.30 13.90
C PHE A 523 14.39 -9.56 14.21
N MET A 524 15.00 -10.72 14.03
CA MET A 524 14.46 -11.99 14.49
C MET A 524 14.52 -12.06 16.01
N GLN A 525 13.76 -12.99 16.63
CA GLN A 525 13.73 -13.17 18.09
C GLN A 525 15.12 -13.46 18.71
N ASP A 526 16.05 -14.00 17.94
CA ASP A 526 17.43 -14.27 18.35
C ASP A 526 18.39 -13.08 18.11
N GLY A 527 17.86 -11.93 17.68
CA GLY A 527 18.62 -10.71 17.39
C GLY A 527 19.25 -10.68 16.00
N ARG A 528 19.07 -11.69 15.14
CA ARG A 528 19.58 -11.66 13.77
C ARG A 528 18.85 -10.60 12.94
N HIS A 529 19.61 -9.74 12.28
CA HIS A 529 19.10 -8.78 11.32
C HIS A 529 18.69 -9.48 10.02
N THR A 530 17.49 -9.22 9.52
CA THR A 530 16.96 -9.78 8.29
C THR A 530 16.07 -8.78 7.56
N GLY A 531 15.77 -9.05 6.28
CA GLY A 531 14.74 -8.30 5.55
C GLY A 531 13.35 -8.57 6.12
N THR A 532 12.37 -7.78 5.70
CA THR A 532 10.95 -7.93 6.11
C THR A 532 10.40 -9.36 5.96
N GLY A 533 10.90 -10.12 4.99
CA GLY A 533 10.51 -11.50 4.71
C GLY A 533 9.25 -11.65 3.86
N GLY A 534 8.73 -10.56 3.29
CA GLY A 534 7.49 -10.53 2.49
C GLY A 534 7.64 -10.85 1.00
N GLY A 535 8.60 -11.68 0.59
CA GLY A 535 8.69 -12.18 -0.79
C GLY A 535 9.34 -11.24 -1.83
N ASN A 536 9.18 -9.92 -1.73
CA ASN A 536 9.78 -8.90 -2.62
C ASN A 536 9.90 -9.34 -4.09
N HIS A 537 8.77 -9.62 -4.73
CA HIS A 537 8.76 -10.17 -6.08
C HIS A 537 9.22 -9.14 -7.12
N VAL A 538 9.92 -9.62 -8.15
CA VAL A 538 10.21 -8.85 -9.37
C VAL A 538 9.17 -9.22 -10.42
N THR A 539 8.41 -8.23 -10.89
CA THR A 539 7.39 -8.45 -11.93
C THR A 539 7.99 -8.16 -13.30
N LEU A 540 7.87 -9.10 -14.23
CA LEU A 540 8.33 -8.96 -15.60
C LEU A 540 7.17 -9.19 -16.57
N GLY A 541 7.02 -8.33 -17.57
CA GLY A 541 5.90 -8.40 -18.50
C GLY A 541 6.05 -7.53 -19.74
N GLY A 542 4.93 -7.03 -20.25
CA GLY A 542 4.91 -6.00 -21.29
C GLY A 542 3.87 -4.94 -20.96
N SER A 543 3.88 -3.83 -21.69
CA SER A 543 2.94 -2.71 -21.49
C SER A 543 1.48 -3.07 -21.80
N THR A 544 1.26 -4.11 -22.60
CA THR A 544 -0.03 -4.73 -22.87
C THR A 544 0.18 -6.25 -23.01
N PRO A 545 -0.88 -7.07 -22.86
CA PRO A 545 -0.78 -8.51 -23.09
C PRO A 545 -0.20 -8.86 -24.47
N MET A 546 -0.54 -8.08 -25.50
CA MET A 546 0.00 -8.27 -26.85
C MET A 546 1.49 -7.91 -26.99
N ASN A 547 2.01 -7.05 -26.13
CA ASN A 547 3.43 -6.67 -26.12
C ASN A 547 4.26 -7.54 -25.18
N SER A 548 3.65 -8.35 -24.31
CA SER A 548 4.37 -9.21 -23.37
C SER A 548 5.34 -10.16 -24.10
N PRO A 549 6.65 -10.13 -23.77
CA PRO A 549 7.63 -11.03 -24.38
C PRO A 549 7.30 -12.48 -24.11
N PHE A 550 6.76 -12.80 -22.93
CA PHE A 550 6.44 -14.18 -22.55
C PHE A 550 5.23 -14.74 -23.28
N LEU A 551 4.26 -13.89 -23.67
CA LEU A 551 3.10 -14.31 -24.46
C LEU A 551 3.43 -14.37 -25.96
N ARG A 552 4.25 -13.44 -26.47
CA ARG A 552 4.72 -13.42 -27.87
C ARG A 552 5.72 -14.54 -28.15
N ARG A 553 6.61 -14.82 -27.18
CA ARG A 553 7.73 -15.76 -27.26
C ARG A 553 7.76 -16.68 -26.03
N PRO A 554 6.87 -17.68 -25.96
CA PRO A 554 6.79 -18.63 -24.85
C PRO A 554 8.09 -19.42 -24.61
N ASP A 555 8.92 -19.54 -25.64
CA ASP A 555 10.25 -20.16 -25.55
C ASP A 555 11.18 -19.42 -24.59
N LEU A 556 10.99 -18.11 -24.38
CA LEU A 556 11.75 -17.33 -23.39
C LEU A 556 11.43 -17.78 -21.96
N LEU A 557 10.16 -17.96 -21.63
CA LEU A 557 9.75 -18.42 -20.29
C LEU A 557 10.28 -19.84 -20.04
N ARG A 558 10.16 -20.73 -21.04
CA ARG A 558 10.81 -22.06 -20.98
C ARG A 558 12.31 -21.95 -20.74
N SER A 559 13.00 -21.06 -21.44
CA SER A 559 14.44 -20.85 -21.29
C SER A 559 14.80 -20.36 -19.88
N LEU A 560 14.04 -19.42 -19.32
CA LEU A 560 14.25 -18.91 -17.96
C LEU A 560 14.07 -20.01 -16.92
N VAL A 561 12.95 -20.75 -16.98
CA VAL A 561 12.69 -21.86 -16.07
C VAL A 561 13.81 -22.91 -16.18
N THR A 562 14.18 -23.31 -17.39
CA THR A 562 15.26 -24.30 -17.61
C THR A 562 16.60 -23.80 -17.07
N TYR A 563 16.91 -22.51 -17.27
CA TYR A 563 18.16 -21.93 -16.80
C TYR A 563 18.23 -21.91 -15.26
N TRP A 564 17.17 -21.46 -14.58
CA TRP A 564 17.10 -21.49 -13.11
C TRP A 564 17.15 -22.91 -12.56
N GLN A 565 16.50 -23.87 -13.23
CA GLN A 565 16.55 -25.27 -12.83
C GLN A 565 17.96 -25.87 -12.91
N HIS A 566 18.80 -25.44 -13.85
CA HIS A 566 20.21 -25.84 -13.91
C HIS A 566 21.13 -25.02 -12.99
N HIS A 567 20.64 -23.91 -12.42
CA HIS A 567 21.41 -22.99 -11.60
C HIS A 567 20.68 -22.67 -10.28
N PRO A 568 20.50 -23.66 -9.39
CA PRO A 568 19.69 -23.53 -8.17
C PRO A 568 20.18 -22.42 -7.22
N GLY A 569 21.45 -22.03 -7.30
CA GLY A 569 22.00 -20.92 -6.52
C GLY A 569 21.30 -19.58 -6.79
N LEU A 570 20.70 -19.39 -7.96
CA LEU A 570 19.91 -18.19 -8.27
C LEU A 570 18.63 -18.14 -7.45
N SER A 571 17.96 -19.29 -7.26
CA SER A 571 16.78 -19.40 -6.42
C SER A 571 17.13 -19.16 -4.95
N TYR A 572 18.26 -19.72 -4.50
CA TYR A 572 18.68 -19.62 -3.11
C TYR A 572 19.10 -18.21 -2.69
N LEU A 573 19.52 -17.37 -3.64
CA LEU A 573 19.75 -15.95 -3.41
C LEU A 573 18.48 -15.22 -2.95
N PHE A 574 17.31 -15.65 -3.42
CA PHE A 574 16.01 -15.09 -3.06
C PHE A 574 15.29 -15.90 -1.96
N SER A 575 15.88 -17.01 -1.50
CA SER A 575 15.29 -17.83 -0.46
C SER A 575 15.47 -17.22 0.92
N GLY A 576 14.44 -17.32 1.76
CA GLY A 576 14.53 -16.96 3.17
C GLY A 576 15.32 -17.99 3.98
N MET A 577 15.00 -18.14 5.27
CA MET A 577 15.68 -19.11 6.14
C MET A 577 15.41 -20.59 5.79
N PHE A 578 14.47 -20.88 4.90
CA PHE A 578 14.03 -22.23 4.58
C PHE A 578 13.95 -22.44 3.07
N ILE A 579 14.51 -23.56 2.61
CA ILE A 579 14.43 -24.07 1.24
C ILE A 579 13.57 -25.34 1.28
N GLY A 580 12.79 -25.58 0.22
CA GLY A 580 11.97 -26.78 0.09
C GLY A 580 10.51 -26.49 -0.25
N PRO A 581 9.67 -27.54 -0.33
CA PRO A 581 8.31 -27.46 -0.88
C PRO A 581 7.35 -26.56 -0.11
N THR A 582 7.67 -26.28 1.15
CA THR A 582 6.88 -25.42 2.03
C THR A 582 7.45 -24.02 2.19
N SER A 583 8.53 -23.69 1.47
CA SER A 583 9.15 -22.36 1.47
C SER A 583 8.22 -21.31 0.83
N GLN A 584 8.65 -20.04 0.81
CA GLN A 584 7.84 -18.96 0.24
C GLN A 584 7.72 -19.06 -1.29
N ALA A 585 8.78 -19.52 -1.95
CA ALA A 585 8.87 -19.66 -3.39
C ALA A 585 9.60 -20.97 -3.78
N PRO A 586 9.03 -22.16 -3.46
CA PRO A 586 9.58 -23.43 -3.85
C PRO A 586 9.86 -23.51 -5.35
N ARG A 587 10.97 -24.17 -5.67
CA ARG A 587 11.31 -24.56 -7.04
C ARG A 587 10.43 -25.74 -7.46
N VAL A 588 10.26 -25.90 -8.78
CA VAL A 588 9.41 -26.97 -9.34
C VAL A 588 9.88 -28.38 -8.96
N ASP A 589 11.19 -28.55 -8.70
CA ASP A 589 11.87 -29.80 -8.31
C ASP A 589 11.89 -30.04 -6.80
N GLU A 590 11.44 -29.09 -5.97
CA GLU A 590 11.39 -29.25 -4.51
C GLU A 590 10.10 -29.92 -4.03
N GLY A 591 9.10 -30.02 -4.90
CA GLY A 591 7.80 -30.64 -4.64
C GLY A 591 7.79 -32.15 -4.88
N ARG A 592 7.06 -32.58 -5.91
CA ARG A 592 6.95 -33.99 -6.27
C ARG A 592 7.96 -34.35 -7.37
N ASP A 593 8.55 -35.54 -7.27
CA ASP A 593 9.57 -36.03 -8.21
C ASP A 593 9.08 -36.11 -9.68
N ASP A 594 7.77 -36.29 -9.89
CA ASP A 594 7.16 -36.39 -11.23
C ASP A 594 6.99 -35.04 -11.94
N HIS A 595 7.10 -33.91 -11.24
CA HIS A 595 6.89 -32.58 -11.83
C HIS A 595 7.88 -32.24 -12.94
N LEU A 596 9.16 -32.62 -12.82
CA LEU A 596 10.15 -32.34 -13.87
C LEU A 596 9.83 -33.09 -15.17
N TYR A 597 9.33 -34.31 -15.07
CA TYR A 597 8.90 -35.09 -16.23
C TYR A 597 7.67 -34.47 -16.91
N GLU A 598 6.66 -34.07 -16.13
CA GLU A 598 5.47 -33.37 -16.66
C GLU A 598 5.84 -32.01 -17.28
N LEU A 599 6.78 -31.29 -16.68
CA LEU A 599 7.31 -30.04 -17.21
C LEU A 599 8.05 -30.24 -18.55
N GLU A 600 8.80 -31.33 -18.69
CA GLU A 600 9.43 -31.69 -19.96
C GLU A 600 8.38 -31.95 -21.05
N ILE A 601 7.31 -32.68 -20.74
CA ILE A 601 6.17 -32.91 -21.66
C ILE A 601 5.51 -31.58 -22.03
N ALA A 602 5.26 -30.71 -21.05
CA ALA A 602 4.67 -29.39 -21.27
C ALA A 602 5.55 -28.52 -22.19
N PHE A 603 6.86 -28.54 -22.00
CA PHE A 603 7.82 -27.84 -22.87
C PHE A 603 7.84 -28.35 -24.31
N GLN A 604 7.48 -29.61 -24.56
CA GLN A 604 7.31 -30.13 -25.93
C GLN A 604 6.08 -29.55 -26.64
N GLN A 605 5.08 -29.05 -25.89
CA GLN A 605 3.89 -28.41 -26.46
C GLN A 605 4.11 -26.93 -26.81
N ILE A 606 5.25 -26.34 -26.40
CA ILE A 606 5.61 -24.96 -26.74
C ILE A 606 6.00 -24.90 -28.23
N PRO A 607 5.31 -24.09 -29.06
CA PRO A 607 5.64 -23.95 -30.48
C PRO A 607 7.04 -23.40 -30.71
N ALA A 608 7.58 -23.67 -31.90
CA ALA A 608 8.84 -23.08 -32.34
C ALA A 608 8.74 -21.52 -32.42
N PRO A 609 9.85 -20.79 -32.20
CA PRO A 609 9.86 -19.33 -32.11
C PRO A 609 9.32 -18.54 -33.31
N ASP A 610 9.25 -19.18 -34.48
CA ASP A 610 8.82 -18.60 -35.75
C ASP A 610 7.31 -18.69 -35.99
N ARG A 611 6.56 -19.35 -35.09
CA ARG A 611 5.12 -19.52 -35.22
C ARG A 611 4.36 -18.51 -34.37
N GLN A 612 3.25 -18.02 -34.92
CA GLN A 612 2.30 -17.23 -34.14
C GLN A 612 1.67 -18.12 -33.05
N VAL A 613 1.80 -17.69 -31.80
CA VAL A 613 1.26 -18.43 -30.65
C VAL A 613 0.03 -17.70 -30.11
N PRO A 614 -1.09 -18.41 -29.86
CA PRO A 614 -2.21 -17.78 -29.16
C PRO A 614 -1.81 -17.42 -27.72
N PRO A 615 -2.11 -16.19 -27.23
CA PRO A 615 -1.66 -15.74 -25.91
C PRO A 615 -2.04 -16.65 -24.74
N TRP A 616 -3.21 -17.30 -24.80
CA TRP A 616 -3.68 -18.22 -23.76
C TRP A 616 -2.89 -19.53 -23.66
N LEU A 617 -2.02 -19.85 -24.64
CA LEU A 617 -1.33 -21.13 -24.66
C LEU A 617 -0.34 -21.27 -23.50
N VAL A 618 0.41 -20.19 -23.20
CA VAL A 618 1.41 -20.17 -22.12
C VAL A 618 0.77 -20.54 -20.79
N ASP A 619 -0.36 -19.89 -20.51
CA ASP A 619 -1.16 -20.14 -19.32
C ASP A 619 -1.59 -21.61 -19.22
N ARG A 620 -2.17 -22.16 -20.28
CA ARG A 620 -2.65 -23.55 -20.29
C ARG A 620 -1.55 -24.60 -20.16
N ILE A 621 -0.35 -24.32 -20.68
CA ILE A 621 0.78 -25.25 -20.62
C ILE A 621 1.39 -25.27 -19.20
N LEU A 622 1.53 -24.09 -18.55
CA LEU A 622 2.38 -23.95 -17.37
C LEU A 622 1.63 -23.73 -16.05
N ARG A 623 0.38 -23.26 -16.06
CA ARG A 623 -0.35 -22.84 -14.84
C ARG A 623 -0.44 -23.92 -13.77
N ASN A 624 -0.58 -25.18 -14.15
CA ASN A 624 -0.71 -26.28 -13.19
C ASN A 624 0.64 -26.89 -12.77
N LEU A 625 1.75 -26.42 -13.35
CA LEU A 625 3.09 -26.92 -13.09
C LEU A 625 3.94 -25.91 -12.30
N LEU A 626 3.72 -24.61 -12.54
CA LEU A 626 4.37 -23.53 -11.80
C LEU A 626 3.53 -23.16 -10.57
N VAL A 627 3.43 -24.09 -9.62
CA VAL A 627 2.64 -23.99 -8.40
C VAL A 627 3.40 -24.59 -7.21
N ASP A 628 3.03 -24.17 -6.00
CA ASP A 628 3.45 -24.86 -4.78
C ASP A 628 2.70 -26.21 -4.60
N ILE A 629 3.04 -26.95 -3.54
CA ILE A 629 2.42 -28.24 -3.22
C ILE A 629 0.90 -28.17 -2.93
N THR A 630 0.36 -26.98 -2.69
CA THR A 630 -1.08 -26.75 -2.48
C THR A 630 -1.81 -26.35 -3.77
N GLY A 631 -1.08 -26.20 -4.88
CA GLY A 631 -1.61 -25.71 -6.15
C GLY A 631 -1.65 -24.19 -6.25
N ASN A 632 -0.93 -23.46 -5.39
CA ASN A 632 -0.90 -22.00 -5.41
C ASN A 632 0.23 -21.49 -6.32
N THR A 633 -0.15 -20.84 -7.41
CA THR A 633 0.72 -20.21 -8.40
C THR A 633 1.50 -19.01 -7.87
N HIS A 634 0.95 -18.29 -6.88
CA HIS A 634 1.57 -17.12 -6.27
C HIS A 634 2.78 -17.47 -5.39
N ARG A 635 2.92 -18.75 -5.01
CA ARG A 635 4.01 -19.26 -4.17
C ARG A 635 5.03 -20.07 -4.97
N ALA A 636 5.01 -19.99 -6.30
CA ALA A 636 6.02 -20.63 -7.12
C ALA A 636 7.24 -19.71 -7.31
N GLU A 637 8.42 -20.30 -7.53
CA GLU A 637 9.64 -19.58 -7.95
C GLU A 637 9.37 -18.64 -9.16
N PHE A 638 8.62 -19.14 -10.14
CA PHE A 638 8.12 -18.36 -11.27
C PHE A 638 6.60 -18.25 -11.21
N CYS A 639 6.10 -17.13 -10.71
CA CYS A 639 4.67 -16.83 -10.66
C CYS A 639 4.16 -16.34 -12.03
N ILE A 640 3.08 -16.96 -12.52
CA ILE A 640 2.42 -16.60 -13.79
C ILE A 640 0.97 -16.14 -13.61
N ASP A 641 0.60 -15.69 -12.41
CA ASP A 641 -0.76 -15.21 -12.15
C ASP A 641 -1.11 -13.90 -12.85
N LYS A 642 -0.10 -13.07 -13.11
CA LYS A 642 -0.26 -11.72 -13.67
C LYS A 642 0.02 -11.66 -15.18
N LEU A 643 -0.08 -12.77 -15.91
CA LEU A 643 0.25 -12.84 -17.36
C LEU A 643 -0.53 -11.83 -18.23
N PHE A 644 -1.74 -11.48 -17.82
CA PHE A 644 -2.64 -10.57 -18.54
C PHE A 644 -2.96 -9.29 -17.75
N SER A 645 -2.29 -9.04 -16.62
CA SER A 645 -2.64 -7.96 -15.69
C SER A 645 -2.06 -6.60 -16.04
#